data_AF-A0A7C5BLJ3-F1
#
_entry.id   AF-A0A7C5BLJ3-F1
#
_cell.length_a   1.000
_cell.length_b   1.000
_cell.length_c   1.000
_cell.angle_alpha   90.00
_cell.angle_beta   90.00
_cell.angle_gamma   90.00
#
_symmetry.space_group_name_H-M   'P 1'
#
loop_
_entity.id
_entity.type
_entity.pdbx_description
1 polymer ?
#
loop_
_entity_poly.entity_id
_entity_poly.type
_entity_poly.pdbx_seq_one_letter_code
_entity_poly.pdbx_strand_id
1 'polypeptide(L)'
;MKKTVIAAAIIVCIIASVSALQAAKRGISEGTWFTGEFSEPQFASRWGYGATDQGAINKVTSDSDLKIQGKSSIKLDTTSGFDTWVYFPNTKDMDIDASKLSAFKFQLRSENKNGWGGDPWVIFRDMSGKSAQMNGTSNRLATTLKEWVSYSVPLGDEAEKMAAATTAYLKIDEKKRGAPNIPWLVTIEPGFDWKHIASFEIHADTGGYGFIMWHDGVEFVAADGKPVKWWLSSLKKPDLSVTWAEQFPHYPRYSVDYKNIYPELSPEEQKKKHWPDEGEDIYYEVHVKNVGFASSKKTDFICTIDGKTVKKATIPALKPREETIVKVPWKWKMGAYPFVAKVDTSGSMDEISKKNNILTFQTNAYTLFAICEKGMTEQVDAVNNIYGSFSFEDWLRGATVDTMNRLFRHSKYDFAPEGAKIGVRVGRIYVVDKLTNDTQSKFDLIACDGGWSYPTTSSPEYCNLANSYMWALNHELTHQLGIIDDYQFDFGGQNNKINGKGFGQPDGGMMGGGHVGNNTQPAYADIDVAAMNMTYGHRRGFFGEYLFNVPDKNILILKVDGKPMANVEVEVYQKSMWDGTMQGEPKHRGRTDAEGRFELANRPWYPIEGAREGQSKPPATGTERLTTATGCTLKPNPFGYIDVVGRNGLFMVRANMGDKWYYEFIDIGHFVCEYARGHIKEAFYTLEMKPE
;
A
#
# COMPACT_ATOMS: atom_id res chain seq x y z
N MET A 1 22.58 9.28 56.20
CA MET A 1 23.27 9.15 54.90
C MET A 1 23.16 7.76 54.27
N LYS A 2 23.59 6.64 54.91
CA LYS A 2 23.53 5.30 54.29
C LYS A 2 22.14 4.80 53.85
N LYS A 3 21.06 5.08 54.61
CA LYS A 3 19.68 4.68 54.24
C LYS A 3 19.12 5.43 53.02
N THR A 4 19.47 6.70 52.86
CA THR A 4 19.03 7.55 51.74
C THR A 4 19.70 7.16 50.43
N VAL A 5 20.98 6.75 50.49
CA VAL A 5 21.74 6.24 49.34
C VAL A 5 21.21 4.88 48.87
N ILE A 6 20.84 3.98 49.80
CA ILE A 6 20.26 2.67 49.46
C ILE A 6 18.86 2.82 48.86
N ALA A 7 18.02 3.70 49.41
CA ALA A 7 16.69 3.97 48.84
C ALA A 7 16.76 4.59 47.43
N ALA A 8 17.68 5.54 47.21
CA ALA A 8 17.91 6.11 45.88
C ALA A 8 18.42 5.06 44.88
N ALA A 9 19.35 4.18 45.29
CA ALA A 9 19.85 3.09 44.44
C ALA A 9 18.74 2.09 44.06
N ILE A 10 17.88 1.72 45.01
CA ILE A 10 16.74 0.80 44.76
C ILE A 10 15.73 1.44 43.79
N ILE A 11 15.39 2.72 43.97
CA ILE A 11 14.46 3.42 43.08
C ILE A 11 15.03 3.54 41.65
N VAL A 12 16.32 3.85 41.51
CA VAL A 12 17.00 3.91 40.20
C VAL A 12 17.02 2.53 39.53
N CYS A 13 17.27 1.45 40.27
CA CYS A 13 17.20 0.09 39.73
C CYS A 13 15.77 -0.32 39.31
N ILE A 14 14.74 0.10 40.04
CA ILE A 14 13.34 -0.18 39.69
C ILE A 14 12.93 0.59 38.43
N ILE A 15 13.28 1.87 38.30
CA ILE A 15 12.95 2.66 37.10
C ILE A 15 13.65 2.09 35.85
N ALA A 16 14.94 1.73 35.96
CA ALA A 16 15.68 1.15 34.84
C ALA A 16 15.13 -0.23 34.40
N SER A 17 14.71 -1.07 35.35
CA SER A 17 14.15 -2.40 35.04
C SER A 17 12.75 -2.34 34.43
N VAL A 18 11.91 -1.37 34.82
CA VAL A 18 10.59 -1.16 34.20
C VAL A 18 10.72 -0.70 32.75
N SER A 19 11.64 0.22 32.44
CA SER A 19 11.86 0.71 31.07
C SER A 19 12.46 -0.36 30.14
N ALA A 20 13.42 -1.18 30.62
CA ALA A 20 13.97 -2.28 29.83
C ALA A 20 12.92 -3.36 29.54
N LEU A 21 12.05 -3.68 30.50
CA LEU A 21 10.95 -4.62 30.32
C LEU A 21 9.90 -4.10 29.33
N GLN A 22 9.63 -2.79 29.34
CA GLN A 22 8.75 -2.13 28.36
C GLN A 22 9.34 -2.16 26.95
N ALA A 23 10.61 -1.80 26.77
CA ALA A 23 11.31 -1.87 25.48
C ALA A 23 11.32 -3.30 24.90
N ALA A 24 11.63 -4.30 25.75
CA ALA A 24 11.62 -5.70 25.36
C ALA A 24 10.24 -6.19 24.89
N LYS A 25 9.16 -5.82 25.59
CA LYS A 25 7.78 -6.14 25.16
C LYS A 25 7.40 -5.48 23.83
N ARG A 26 8.00 -4.34 23.52
CA ARG A 26 7.72 -3.52 22.32
C ARG A 26 8.57 -3.91 21.12
N GLY A 27 9.57 -4.78 21.30
CA GLY A 27 10.46 -5.21 20.24
C GLY A 27 11.38 -4.09 19.71
N ILE A 28 11.73 -3.15 20.59
CA ILE A 28 12.67 -2.04 20.32
C ILE A 28 13.83 -2.09 21.31
N SER A 29 14.89 -1.34 21.02
CA SER A 29 16.07 -1.33 21.86
C SER A 29 15.84 -0.68 23.23
N GLU A 30 16.67 -1.06 24.20
CA GLU A 30 16.84 -0.27 25.41
C GLU A 30 17.21 1.18 25.08
N GLY A 31 16.78 2.10 25.94
CA GLY A 31 16.81 3.53 25.68
C GLY A 31 17.23 4.34 26.88
N THR A 32 17.25 5.65 26.71
CA THR A 32 17.70 6.60 27.72
C THR A 32 16.61 7.62 28.02
N TRP A 33 16.55 8.03 29.29
CA TRP A 33 15.68 9.14 29.71
C TRP A 33 16.37 10.48 29.43
N PHE A 34 15.67 11.35 28.73
CA PHE A 34 16.07 12.71 28.40
C PHE A 34 15.21 13.72 29.16
N THR A 35 15.69 14.95 29.26
CA THR A 35 14.93 16.11 29.74
C THR A 35 15.34 17.29 28.88
N GLY A 36 14.37 18.06 28.42
CA GLY A 36 14.60 19.18 27.51
C GLY A 36 14.09 18.90 26.10
N GLU A 37 14.59 19.69 25.17
CA GLU A 37 13.97 19.95 23.88
C GLU A 37 14.28 18.90 22.80
N PHE A 38 13.30 18.61 21.94
CA PHE A 38 13.45 17.66 20.84
C PHE A 38 14.24 18.21 19.65
N SER A 39 14.48 19.52 19.57
CA SER A 39 15.19 20.17 18.46
C SER A 39 16.73 20.10 18.56
N GLU A 40 17.25 19.57 19.67
CA GLU A 40 18.69 19.52 19.93
C GLU A 40 19.45 18.73 18.83
N PRO A 41 20.69 19.12 18.47
CA PRO A 41 21.40 18.56 17.31
C PRO A 41 21.56 17.03 17.37
N GLN A 42 21.67 16.47 18.58
CA GLN A 42 21.81 15.03 18.79
C GLN A 42 20.56 14.23 18.38
N PHE A 43 19.42 14.90 18.23
CA PHE A 43 18.14 14.32 17.85
C PHE A 43 17.77 14.61 16.40
N ALA A 44 18.52 15.44 15.68
CA ALA A 44 18.20 15.83 14.30
C ALA A 44 18.01 14.62 13.36
N SER A 45 18.83 13.58 13.51
CA SER A 45 18.70 12.33 12.74
C SER A 45 17.51 11.45 13.13
N ARG A 46 16.84 11.77 14.25
CA ARG A 46 15.61 11.13 14.71
C ARG A 46 14.36 11.88 14.26
N TRP A 47 14.48 13.02 13.58
CA TRP A 47 13.34 13.66 12.92
C TRP A 47 13.11 13.06 11.54
N GLY A 48 11.84 12.86 11.19
CA GLY A 48 11.38 12.47 9.87
C GLY A 48 10.47 13.54 9.28
N TYR A 49 10.06 13.35 8.03
CA TYR A 49 9.10 14.21 7.35
C TYR A 49 8.14 13.38 6.48
N GLY A 50 7.00 13.96 6.14
CA GLY A 50 6.07 13.40 5.15
C GLY A 50 5.33 14.50 4.39
N ALA A 51 4.72 14.12 3.27
CA ALA A 51 3.97 15.02 2.40
C ALA A 51 2.87 14.24 1.68
N THR A 52 1.73 14.88 1.41
CA THR A 52 0.63 14.23 0.67
C THR A 52 0.90 14.17 -0.83
N ASP A 53 1.61 15.16 -1.37
CA ASP A 53 2.08 15.15 -2.75
C ASP A 53 3.33 14.27 -2.92
N GLN A 54 3.12 13.08 -3.46
CA GLN A 54 4.18 12.12 -3.75
C GLN A 54 5.23 12.75 -4.69
N GLY A 55 6.51 12.56 -4.36
CA GLY A 55 7.65 13.06 -5.17
C GLY A 55 8.24 14.42 -4.77
N ALA A 56 7.72 15.10 -3.74
CA ALA A 56 8.35 16.32 -3.22
C ALA A 56 9.75 16.03 -2.63
N ILE A 57 10.71 16.93 -2.84
CA ILE A 57 12.01 16.87 -2.18
C ILE A 57 11.86 17.50 -0.80
N ASN A 58 12.15 16.73 0.24
CA ASN A 58 12.06 17.15 1.62
C ASN A 58 13.38 16.85 2.32
N LYS A 59 13.87 17.83 3.09
CA LYS A 59 15.11 17.69 3.86
C LYS A 59 14.90 18.22 5.26
N VAL A 60 15.23 17.40 6.26
CA VAL A 60 15.24 17.81 7.66
C VAL A 60 16.69 17.88 8.15
N THR A 61 17.05 19.01 8.74
CA THR A 61 18.41 19.27 9.28
C THR A 61 18.34 20.05 10.58
N SER A 62 19.38 19.98 11.43
CA SER A 62 19.53 20.93 12.53
C SER A 62 20.11 22.26 12.03
N ASP A 63 19.59 23.38 12.50
CA ASP A 63 20.06 24.72 12.19
C ASP A 63 20.47 25.44 13.48
N SER A 64 21.77 25.74 13.60
CA SER A 64 22.32 26.45 14.76
C SER A 64 22.18 27.96 14.66
N ASP A 65 21.89 28.50 13.50
CA ASP A 65 21.93 29.94 13.24
C ASP A 65 20.55 30.55 13.48
N LEU A 66 19.49 29.84 13.12
CA LEU A 66 18.11 30.26 13.35
C LEU A 66 17.44 29.45 14.46
N LYS A 67 17.53 29.93 15.70
CA LYS A 67 16.94 29.29 16.89
C LYS A 67 16.52 30.31 17.96
N ILE A 68 15.73 29.85 18.92
CA ILE A 68 15.31 30.53 20.15
C ILE A 68 15.87 29.82 21.38
N GLN A 69 15.69 28.50 21.45
CA GLN A 69 16.02 27.70 22.62
C GLN A 69 17.08 26.65 22.24
N GLY A 70 17.80 26.15 23.25
CA GLY A 70 18.74 25.06 23.05
C GLY A 70 19.93 25.41 22.14
N LYS A 71 20.47 24.39 21.47
CA LYS A 71 21.63 24.53 20.58
C LYS A 71 21.29 24.70 19.10
N SER A 72 20.12 24.24 18.67
CA SER A 72 19.64 24.32 17.28
C SER A 72 18.11 24.25 17.22
N SER A 73 17.54 24.72 16.12
CA SER A 73 16.19 24.34 15.70
C SER A 73 16.24 23.20 14.68
N ILE A 74 15.07 22.64 14.34
CA ILE A 74 14.91 21.69 13.24
C ILE A 74 14.35 22.41 12.03
N LYS A 75 15.12 22.41 10.95
CA LYS A 75 14.76 23.01 9.66
C LYS A 75 14.21 21.94 8.72
N LEU A 76 12.97 22.12 8.26
CA LEU A 76 12.39 21.48 7.08
C LEU A 76 12.59 22.39 5.87
N ASP A 77 13.25 21.89 4.84
CA ASP A 77 13.34 22.49 3.51
C ASP A 77 12.60 21.58 2.54
N THR A 78 11.48 22.07 1.99
CA THR A 78 10.55 21.25 1.21
C THR A 78 10.15 21.91 -0.10
N THR A 79 9.95 21.09 -1.13
CA THR A 79 9.30 21.49 -2.39
C THR A 79 7.80 21.13 -2.42
N SER A 80 7.27 20.55 -1.35
CA SER A 80 5.85 20.14 -1.22
C SER A 80 4.93 21.34 -1.08
N GLY A 81 3.67 21.17 -1.48
CA GLY A 81 2.62 22.18 -1.34
C GLY A 81 1.36 21.73 -0.60
N PHE A 82 1.20 20.44 -0.35
CA PHE A 82 -0.05 19.88 0.18
C PHE A 82 0.23 19.03 1.41
N ASP A 83 -0.37 19.41 2.53
CA ASP A 83 -0.21 18.78 3.85
C ASP A 83 1.18 18.13 4.04
N THR A 84 2.13 18.96 4.44
CA THR A 84 3.51 18.56 4.70
C THR A 84 3.76 18.55 6.20
N TRP A 85 4.49 17.56 6.72
CA TRP A 85 4.74 17.47 8.15
C TRP A 85 6.15 17.01 8.49
N VAL A 86 6.56 17.35 9.70
CA VAL A 86 7.70 16.72 10.38
C VAL A 86 7.20 15.84 11.52
N TYR A 87 7.92 14.78 11.83
CA TYR A 87 7.56 13.89 12.94
C TYR A 87 8.76 13.43 13.75
N PHE A 88 8.51 13.09 15.00
CA PHE A 88 9.53 12.63 15.93
C PHE A 88 9.01 11.57 16.91
N PRO A 89 9.83 10.55 17.26
CA PRO A 89 11.01 10.15 16.52
C PRO A 89 10.59 9.42 15.23
N ASN A 90 11.46 9.39 14.23
CA ASN A 90 11.21 8.73 12.95
C ASN A 90 11.00 7.21 13.06
N THR A 91 11.41 6.65 14.19
CA THR A 91 11.28 5.25 14.63
C THR A 91 10.01 4.96 15.44
N LYS A 92 9.22 5.99 15.81
CA LYS A 92 7.97 5.87 16.60
C LYS A 92 8.14 5.03 17.87
N ASP A 93 9.23 5.29 18.60
CA ASP A 93 9.71 4.52 19.73
C ASP A 93 10.14 5.41 20.91
N MET A 94 9.54 6.60 21.00
CA MET A 94 9.56 7.39 22.22
C MET A 94 8.59 6.78 23.23
N ASP A 95 8.77 7.07 24.52
CA ASP A 95 7.75 6.81 25.52
C ASP A 95 7.67 7.98 26.50
N ILE A 96 6.45 8.50 26.67
CA ILE A 96 6.15 9.57 27.60
C ILE A 96 4.72 9.42 28.11
N ASP A 97 4.57 9.58 29.43
CA ASP A 97 3.27 9.68 30.08
C ASP A 97 2.75 11.12 29.98
N ALA A 98 1.86 11.35 29.03
CA ALA A 98 1.20 12.62 28.77
C ALA A 98 -0.14 12.76 29.49
N SER A 99 -0.59 11.76 30.25
CA SER A 99 -1.93 11.74 30.86
C SER A 99 -2.16 12.87 31.87
N LYS A 100 -1.09 13.42 32.45
CA LYS A 100 -1.14 14.52 33.44
C LYS A 100 -0.30 15.74 33.04
N LEU A 101 0.12 15.80 31.78
CA LEU A 101 0.90 16.93 31.29
C LEU A 101 -0.02 18.08 30.91
N SER A 102 0.49 19.30 30.99
CA SER A 102 -0.33 20.49 30.71
C SER A 102 -0.41 20.78 29.22
N ALA A 103 0.72 20.68 28.53
CA ALA A 103 0.79 20.99 27.10
C ALA A 103 1.99 20.34 26.43
N PHE A 104 1.87 20.20 25.12
CA PHE A 104 3.00 20.08 24.19
C PHE A 104 3.24 21.44 23.57
N LYS A 105 4.46 21.96 23.72
CA LYS A 105 4.86 23.28 23.23
C LYS A 105 5.82 23.14 22.07
N PHE A 106 5.70 24.06 21.13
CA PHE A 106 6.65 24.25 20.04
C PHE A 106 6.52 25.67 19.49
N GLN A 107 7.51 26.07 18.72
CA GLN A 107 7.60 27.37 18.07
C GLN A 107 7.92 27.16 16.60
N LEU A 108 7.27 27.95 15.75
CA LEU A 108 7.49 27.91 14.31
C LEU A 108 7.96 29.26 13.80
N ARG A 109 8.89 29.22 12.85
CA ARG A 109 9.23 30.31 11.94
C ARG A 109 9.29 29.74 10.53
N SER A 110 8.99 30.54 9.52
CA SER A 110 8.97 30.04 8.15
C SER A 110 9.36 31.07 7.10
N GLU A 111 9.80 30.59 5.96
CA GLU A 111 9.86 31.31 4.70
C GLU A 111 8.91 30.63 3.71
N ASN A 112 7.83 31.32 3.34
CA ASN A 112 6.84 30.82 2.38
C ASN A 112 6.31 31.99 1.53
N LYS A 113 6.37 31.86 0.21
CA LYS A 113 5.89 32.87 -0.75
C LYS A 113 4.42 32.70 -1.14
N ASN A 114 3.87 31.52 -0.90
CA ASN A 114 2.52 31.12 -1.32
C ASN A 114 1.46 31.35 -0.22
N GLY A 115 1.91 31.66 1.01
CA GLY A 115 1.02 31.80 2.17
C GLY A 115 0.56 30.46 2.74
N TRP A 116 -0.19 30.52 3.83
CA TRP A 116 -0.63 29.34 4.58
C TRP A 116 -2.13 29.11 4.44
N GLY A 117 -2.54 27.85 4.28
CA GLY A 117 -3.94 27.44 4.16
C GLY A 117 -4.70 27.44 5.49
N GLY A 118 -3.98 27.41 6.61
CA GLY A 118 -4.56 27.44 7.96
C GLY A 118 -3.52 27.40 9.06
N ASP A 119 -3.99 27.12 10.28
CA ASP A 119 -3.12 26.81 11.42
C ASP A 119 -2.49 25.42 11.28
N PRO A 120 -1.36 25.13 11.96
CA PRO A 120 -0.82 23.78 11.97
C PRO A 120 -1.80 22.83 12.68
N TRP A 121 -1.78 21.56 12.28
CA TRP A 121 -2.34 20.49 13.09
C TRP A 121 -1.24 19.59 13.64
N VAL A 122 -1.51 19.03 14.82
CA VAL A 122 -0.58 18.16 15.55
C VAL A 122 -1.24 16.81 15.75
N ILE A 123 -0.51 15.74 15.44
CA ILE A 123 -0.99 14.37 15.64
C ILE A 123 -0.04 13.68 16.60
N PHE A 124 -0.58 13.12 17.68
CA PHE A 124 0.13 12.21 18.55
C PHE A 124 -0.24 10.79 18.17
N ARG A 125 0.74 9.88 18.21
CA ARG A 125 0.50 8.44 18.08
C ARG A 125 0.90 7.74 19.36
N ASP A 126 0.02 6.87 19.84
CA ASP A 126 0.35 5.99 20.95
C ASP A 126 1.15 4.77 20.48
N MET A 127 1.60 3.94 21.42
CA MET A 127 2.35 2.72 21.12
C MET A 127 1.57 1.67 20.31
N SER A 128 0.24 1.78 20.21
CA SER A 128 -0.61 0.93 19.37
C SER A 128 -0.83 1.50 17.96
N GLY A 129 -0.31 2.70 17.69
CA GLY A 129 -0.46 3.41 16.42
C GLY A 129 -1.74 4.24 16.32
N LYS A 130 -2.59 4.24 17.36
CA LYS A 130 -3.80 5.06 17.39
C LYS A 130 -3.44 6.53 17.46
N SER A 131 -4.32 7.37 16.95
CA SER A 131 -4.07 8.81 16.84
C SER A 131 -4.93 9.67 17.79
N ALA A 132 -4.32 10.77 18.25
CA ALA A 132 -5.01 11.93 18.78
C ALA A 132 -4.59 13.15 17.96
N GLN A 133 -5.53 13.78 17.27
CA GLN A 133 -5.31 14.88 16.34
C GLN A 133 -5.86 16.19 16.91
N MET A 134 -5.08 17.26 16.79
CA MET A 134 -5.40 18.61 17.23
C MET A 134 -5.26 19.57 16.06
N ASN A 135 -6.37 20.13 15.59
CA ASN A 135 -6.40 21.10 14.49
C ASN A 135 -6.51 22.52 15.06
N GLY A 136 -5.51 23.37 14.80
CA GLY A 136 -5.54 24.75 15.27
C GLY A 136 -6.59 25.60 14.53
N THR A 137 -7.20 26.56 15.23
CA THR A 137 -8.34 27.34 14.71
C THR A 137 -8.05 28.83 14.54
N SER A 138 -6.84 29.28 14.86
CA SER A 138 -6.50 30.71 15.00
C SER A 138 -5.72 31.30 13.81
N ASN A 139 -5.43 30.48 12.79
CA ASN A 139 -4.70 30.87 11.57
C ASN A 139 -3.39 31.65 11.83
N ARG A 140 -2.66 31.25 12.87
CA ARG A 140 -1.39 31.83 13.33
C ARG A 140 -0.21 31.42 12.47
N LEU A 141 -0.31 30.37 11.65
CA LEU A 141 0.78 29.99 10.74
C LEU A 141 1.13 31.15 9.78
N ALA A 142 0.15 31.95 9.34
CA ALA A 142 0.38 33.20 8.59
C ALA A 142 1.39 34.16 9.25
N THR A 143 1.51 34.14 10.58
CA THR A 143 2.38 35.04 11.34
C THR A 143 3.83 34.55 11.43
N THR A 144 4.10 33.26 11.16
CA THR A 144 5.46 32.68 11.22
C THR A 144 6.42 33.22 10.16
N LEU A 145 5.89 33.93 9.15
CA LEU A 145 6.66 34.63 8.12
C LEU A 145 7.46 35.82 8.65
N LYS A 146 7.01 36.43 9.75
CA LYS A 146 7.59 37.68 10.28
C LYS A 146 8.40 37.45 11.55
N GLU A 147 7.95 36.52 12.37
CA GLU A 147 8.52 36.24 13.67
C GLU A 147 8.33 34.77 14.06
N TRP A 148 8.94 34.37 15.17
CA TRP A 148 8.67 33.08 15.77
C TRP A 148 7.33 33.10 16.50
N VAL A 149 6.53 32.07 16.29
CA VAL A 149 5.18 31.95 16.85
C VAL A 149 5.13 30.74 17.76
N SER A 150 4.72 30.95 19.01
CA SER A 150 4.56 29.89 20.00
C SER A 150 3.20 29.21 19.92
N TYR A 151 3.21 27.88 20.01
CA TYR A 151 2.05 27.01 20.07
C TYR A 151 2.07 26.23 21.39
N SER A 152 0.88 26.03 21.96
CA SER A 152 0.65 25.23 23.16
C SER A 152 -0.55 24.34 22.88
N VAL A 153 -0.30 23.04 22.74
CA VAL A 153 -1.28 22.02 22.38
C VAL A 153 -1.76 21.32 23.65
N PRO A 154 -3.08 21.15 23.85
CA PRO A 154 -3.61 20.44 25.01
C PRO A 154 -3.23 18.95 24.98
N LEU A 155 -3.09 18.35 26.16
CA LEU A 155 -2.79 16.93 26.33
C LEU A 155 -3.70 16.30 27.39
N GLY A 156 -3.75 14.96 27.41
CA GLY A 156 -4.41 14.18 28.46
C GLY A 156 -5.83 14.64 28.73
N ASP A 157 -6.17 14.82 30.01
CA ASP A 157 -7.52 15.23 30.45
C ASP A 157 -8.03 16.50 29.76
N GLU A 158 -7.14 17.45 29.42
CA GLU A 158 -7.56 18.68 28.77
C GLU A 158 -7.88 18.45 27.29
N ALA A 159 -7.11 17.59 26.60
CA ALA A 159 -7.42 17.18 25.24
C ALA A 159 -8.76 16.42 25.18
N GLU A 160 -9.05 15.54 26.15
CA GLU A 160 -10.32 14.81 26.25
C GLU A 160 -11.52 15.77 26.42
N LYS A 161 -11.38 16.79 27.28
CA LYS A 161 -12.42 17.83 27.42
C LYS A 161 -12.61 18.60 26.12
N MET A 162 -11.53 18.97 25.44
CA MET A 162 -11.62 19.67 24.15
C MET A 162 -12.20 18.77 23.05
N ALA A 163 -11.98 17.46 23.09
CA ALA A 163 -12.60 16.51 22.15
C ALA A 163 -14.12 16.43 22.35
N ALA A 164 -14.58 16.44 23.60
CA ALA A 164 -16.02 16.53 23.92
C ALA A 164 -16.62 17.87 23.43
N ALA A 165 -15.92 18.99 23.63
CA ALA A 165 -16.33 20.29 23.13
C ALA A 165 -16.35 20.34 21.59
N THR A 166 -15.37 19.74 20.93
CA THR A 166 -15.29 19.60 19.47
C THR A 166 -16.47 18.79 18.95
N THR A 167 -16.78 17.66 19.57
CA THR A 167 -17.96 16.84 19.22
C THR A 167 -19.25 17.62 19.37
N ALA A 168 -19.41 18.40 20.45
CA ALA A 168 -20.59 19.24 20.64
C ALA A 168 -20.70 20.33 19.56
N TYR A 169 -19.57 20.97 19.21
CA TYR A 169 -19.50 21.97 18.14
C TYR A 169 -19.86 21.39 16.76
N LEU A 170 -19.32 20.22 16.42
CA LEU A 170 -19.53 19.57 15.13
C LEU A 170 -20.97 19.05 14.93
N LYS A 171 -21.76 18.89 16.02
CA LYS A 171 -23.19 18.53 15.94
C LYS A 171 -24.10 19.69 15.53
N ILE A 172 -23.63 20.94 15.63
CA ILE A 172 -24.40 22.10 15.19
C ILE A 172 -24.47 22.07 13.66
N ASP A 173 -25.64 22.32 13.07
CA ASP A 173 -25.79 22.50 11.62
C ASP A 173 -24.71 23.45 11.08
N GLU A 174 -23.94 22.98 10.10
CA GLU A 174 -22.80 23.71 9.54
C GLU A 174 -23.18 25.11 9.06
N LYS A 175 -24.38 25.28 8.48
CA LYS A 175 -24.87 26.58 8.00
C LYS A 175 -25.22 27.56 9.12
N LYS A 176 -25.34 27.07 10.35
CA LYS A 176 -25.68 27.86 11.55
C LYS A 176 -24.50 27.96 12.52
N ARG A 177 -23.38 27.32 12.20
CA ARG A 177 -22.20 27.22 13.05
C ARG A 177 -21.34 28.47 12.84
N GLY A 178 -21.15 29.26 13.91
CA GLY A 178 -20.16 30.35 13.92
C GLY A 178 -18.73 29.82 14.04
N ALA A 179 -17.74 30.72 14.06
CA ALA A 179 -16.35 30.34 14.28
C ALA A 179 -16.17 29.58 15.62
N PRO A 180 -15.31 28.55 15.68
CA PRO A 180 -15.12 27.79 16.90
C PRO A 180 -14.44 28.66 17.96
N ASN A 181 -15.06 28.80 19.14
CA ASN A 181 -14.42 29.39 20.32
C ASN A 181 -13.58 28.33 21.08
N ILE A 182 -12.91 27.45 20.33
CA ILE A 182 -12.06 26.37 20.84
C ILE A 182 -10.73 26.51 20.10
N PRO A 183 -9.59 26.69 20.80
CA PRO A 183 -8.30 26.96 20.15
C PRO A 183 -7.77 25.76 19.35
N TRP A 184 -8.20 24.55 19.71
CA TRP A 184 -7.87 23.30 19.03
C TRP A 184 -9.14 22.46 18.87
N LEU A 185 -9.48 22.09 17.64
CA LEU A 185 -10.46 21.04 17.40
C LEU A 185 -9.76 19.70 17.58
N VAL A 186 -10.24 18.89 18.53
CA VAL A 186 -9.57 17.65 18.95
C VAL A 186 -10.40 16.43 18.56
N THR A 187 -9.74 15.46 17.93
CA THR A 187 -10.29 14.13 17.62
C THR A 187 -9.37 13.08 18.22
N ILE A 188 -9.92 12.14 18.99
CA ILE A 188 -9.14 11.08 19.65
C ILE A 188 -9.72 9.73 19.23
N GLU A 189 -8.89 8.86 18.68
CA GLU A 189 -9.31 7.51 18.34
C GLU A 189 -9.67 6.70 19.60
N PRO A 190 -10.75 5.89 19.56
CA PRO A 190 -11.17 5.10 20.72
C PRO A 190 -10.05 4.23 21.30
N GLY A 191 -9.78 4.43 22.59
CA GLY A 191 -8.75 3.69 23.34
C GLY A 191 -7.32 4.10 22.99
N PHE A 192 -7.10 5.33 22.54
CA PHE A 192 -5.79 5.99 22.53
C PHE A 192 -5.20 6.04 23.96
N ASP A 193 -3.92 5.73 24.11
CA ASP A 193 -3.24 5.69 25.41
C ASP A 193 -2.31 6.89 25.66
N TRP A 194 -2.82 7.88 26.39
CA TRP A 194 -2.05 9.05 26.83
C TRP A 194 -0.84 8.74 27.69
N LYS A 195 -0.73 7.54 28.28
CA LYS A 195 0.42 7.18 29.13
C LYS A 195 1.64 6.75 28.31
N HIS A 196 1.44 6.46 27.03
CA HIS A 196 2.44 5.85 26.17
C HIS A 196 2.39 6.48 24.78
N ILE A 197 2.75 7.76 24.69
CA ILE A 197 2.93 8.44 23.40
C ILE A 197 4.25 7.99 22.77
N ALA A 198 4.14 7.47 21.54
CA ALA A 198 5.21 6.89 20.75
C ALA A 198 5.86 7.88 19.77
N SER A 199 5.09 8.84 19.27
CA SER A 199 5.55 9.89 18.38
C SER A 199 4.59 11.08 18.33
N PHE A 200 5.05 12.19 17.77
CA PHE A 200 4.22 13.32 17.38
C PHE A 200 4.55 13.76 15.95
N GLU A 201 3.58 14.41 15.30
CA GLU A 201 3.64 14.95 13.95
C GLU A 201 3.18 16.41 14.00
N ILE A 202 3.86 17.32 13.30
CA ILE A 202 3.50 18.74 13.18
C ILE A 202 3.35 19.04 11.70
N HIS A 203 2.12 19.35 11.28
CA HIS A 203 1.79 19.55 9.88
C HIS A 203 1.60 21.02 9.56
N ALA A 204 1.83 21.35 8.29
CA ALA A 204 1.67 22.65 7.70
C ALA A 204 1.11 22.49 6.28
N ASP A 205 0.06 23.25 5.97
CA ASP A 205 -0.58 23.24 4.64
C ASP A 205 -0.47 24.63 4.00
N THR A 206 -0.06 24.68 2.74
CA THR A 206 0.33 25.92 2.04
C THR A 206 -0.52 26.13 0.79
N GLY A 207 -0.67 27.38 0.37
CA GLY A 207 -1.42 27.71 -0.85
C GLY A 207 -0.73 27.34 -2.16
N GLY A 208 0.48 26.77 -2.10
CA GLY A 208 1.28 26.40 -3.25
C GLY A 208 2.62 25.76 -2.86
N TYR A 209 3.36 25.24 -3.85
CA TYR A 209 4.55 24.42 -3.65
C TYR A 209 5.76 25.18 -3.11
N GLY A 210 6.39 24.58 -2.10
CA GLY A 210 7.71 24.91 -1.59
C GLY A 210 7.71 25.93 -0.45
N PHE A 211 8.40 25.57 0.64
CA PHE A 211 8.64 26.45 1.78
C PHE A 211 9.80 25.95 2.65
N ILE A 212 10.27 26.82 3.55
CA ILE A 212 11.19 26.45 4.63
C ILE A 212 10.50 26.71 5.95
N MET A 213 10.59 25.77 6.88
CA MET A 213 10.05 25.90 8.23
C MET A 213 11.06 25.47 9.28
N TRP A 214 11.18 26.23 10.36
CA TRP A 214 11.99 25.92 11.51
C TRP A 214 11.10 25.62 12.71
N HIS A 215 11.41 24.52 13.40
CA HIS A 215 10.73 24.04 14.60
C HIS A 215 11.70 24.13 15.78
N ASP A 216 11.29 24.85 16.82
CA ASP A 216 12.09 25.07 18.02
C ASP A 216 11.19 25.21 19.26
N GLY A 217 11.74 25.36 20.45
CA GLY A 217 11.03 25.19 21.72
C GLY A 217 10.17 23.92 21.81
N VAL A 218 10.56 22.82 21.15
CA VAL A 218 9.73 21.60 21.06
C VAL A 218 9.86 20.77 22.34
N GLU A 219 8.83 20.75 23.18
CA GLU A 219 8.88 20.07 24.47
C GLU A 219 7.50 19.70 25.04
N PHE A 220 7.46 18.66 25.86
CA PHE A 220 6.32 18.38 26.74
C PHE A 220 6.53 19.08 28.08
N VAL A 221 5.48 19.72 28.60
CA VAL A 221 5.55 20.46 29.86
C VAL A 221 4.56 19.98 30.91
N ALA A 222 5.01 20.01 32.17
CA ALA A 222 4.17 19.71 33.33
C ALA A 222 3.23 20.89 33.67
N ALA A 223 2.33 20.69 34.64
CA ALA A 223 1.42 21.73 35.13
C ALA A 223 2.13 22.98 35.69
N ASP A 224 3.37 22.85 36.17
CA ASP A 224 4.19 23.99 36.62
C ASP A 224 4.97 24.67 35.47
N GLY A 225 4.72 24.26 34.23
CA GLY A 225 5.33 24.81 33.03
C GLY A 225 6.75 24.32 32.74
N LYS A 226 7.31 23.40 33.53
CA LYS A 226 8.66 22.88 33.31
C LYS A 226 8.70 21.72 32.31
N PRO A 227 9.81 21.56 31.55
CA PRO A 227 10.01 20.41 30.69
C PRO A 227 10.01 19.10 31.48
N VAL A 228 9.39 18.06 30.93
CA VAL A 228 9.35 16.74 31.58
C VAL A 228 10.36 15.76 30.99
N LYS A 229 10.54 14.65 31.73
CA LYS A 229 11.34 13.52 31.25
C LYS A 229 10.57 12.71 30.23
N TRP A 230 11.29 12.28 29.20
CA TRP A 230 10.81 11.39 28.16
C TRP A 230 11.88 10.34 27.85
N TRP A 231 11.46 9.17 27.39
CA TRP A 231 12.35 8.06 27.08
C TRP A 231 12.46 7.89 25.57
N LEU A 232 13.64 7.51 25.09
CA LEU A 232 13.87 7.20 23.68
C LEU A 232 14.85 6.03 23.52
N SER A 233 14.50 5.12 22.63
CA SER A 233 15.33 3.97 22.26
C SER A 233 16.72 4.39 21.75
N SER A 234 17.69 3.48 21.82
CA SER A 234 19.03 3.69 21.26
C SER A 234 19.17 3.12 19.85
N LEU A 235 19.71 3.92 18.93
CA LEU A 235 20.17 3.43 17.63
C LEU A 235 21.58 2.81 17.67
N LYS A 236 22.31 2.91 18.78
CA LYS A 236 23.68 2.38 18.89
C LYS A 236 23.68 0.89 19.23
N LYS A 237 22.92 0.11 18.45
CA LYS A 237 22.62 -1.31 18.70
C LYS A 237 22.70 -2.10 17.38
N PRO A 238 22.88 -3.43 17.43
CA PRO A 238 22.62 -4.27 16.27
C PRO A 238 21.14 -4.22 15.87
N ASP A 239 20.86 -4.68 14.66
CA ASP A 239 19.50 -4.84 14.15
C ASP A 239 19.55 -6.02 13.18
N LEU A 240 19.28 -7.23 13.66
CA LEU A 240 19.22 -8.38 12.78
C LEU A 240 17.92 -8.33 11.97
N SER A 241 18.04 -8.57 10.67
CA SER A 241 16.90 -8.76 9.79
C SER A 241 17.02 -10.09 9.09
N VAL A 242 15.89 -10.81 9.00
CA VAL A 242 15.74 -11.90 8.03
C VAL A 242 15.22 -11.28 6.75
N THR A 243 16.12 -10.83 5.87
CA THR A 243 15.81 -9.84 4.82
C THR A 243 14.95 -10.41 3.69
N TRP A 244 15.32 -11.54 3.10
CA TRP A 244 14.57 -12.20 2.02
C TRP A 244 15.00 -13.66 1.87
N ALA A 245 14.34 -14.39 0.96
CA ALA A 245 14.70 -15.78 0.68
C ALA A 245 14.63 -16.08 -0.81
N GLU A 246 15.63 -16.78 -1.34
CA GLU A 246 15.65 -17.29 -2.72
C GLU A 246 15.30 -18.79 -2.73
N GLN A 247 14.63 -19.28 -3.77
CA GLN A 247 14.30 -20.71 -3.90
C GLN A 247 15.15 -21.35 -4.98
N PHE A 248 15.74 -22.52 -4.69
CA PHE A 248 16.49 -23.32 -5.65
C PHE A 248 15.94 -24.75 -5.80
N PRO A 249 15.94 -25.33 -7.01
CA PRO A 249 16.28 -24.66 -8.27
C PRO A 249 15.22 -23.61 -8.67
N HIS A 250 15.58 -22.78 -9.65
CA HIS A 250 14.68 -21.78 -10.20
C HIS A 250 13.78 -22.40 -11.25
N TYR A 251 12.53 -21.97 -11.25
CA TYR A 251 11.58 -22.32 -12.30
C TYR A 251 11.14 -21.03 -12.98
N PRO A 252 11.11 -20.97 -14.31
CA PRO A 252 10.76 -19.75 -15.01
C PRO A 252 9.25 -19.48 -14.92
N ARG A 253 8.87 -18.20 -14.94
CA ARG A 253 7.53 -17.77 -15.32
C ARG A 253 7.26 -18.07 -16.80
N TYR A 254 6.02 -17.91 -17.27
CA TYR A 254 5.70 -18.07 -18.68
C TYR A 254 6.29 -16.94 -19.51
N SER A 255 6.92 -17.28 -20.63
CA SER A 255 7.26 -16.36 -21.71
C SER A 255 6.12 -16.32 -22.72
N VAL A 256 5.25 -15.31 -22.59
CA VAL A 256 4.04 -15.16 -23.41
C VAL A 256 4.28 -14.20 -24.57
N ASP A 257 3.85 -14.57 -25.77
CA ASP A 257 3.79 -13.68 -26.94
C ASP A 257 2.35 -13.19 -27.13
N TYR A 258 2.18 -11.90 -27.43
CA TYR A 258 0.88 -11.25 -27.64
C TYR A 258 0.63 -10.95 -29.11
N LYS A 259 0.60 -11.99 -29.95
CA LYS A 259 0.31 -11.83 -31.37
C LYS A 259 -1.16 -11.43 -31.56
N ASN A 260 -1.40 -10.29 -32.19
CA ASN A 260 -2.75 -9.72 -32.33
C ASN A 260 -3.50 -9.66 -31.00
N ILE A 261 -2.75 -9.30 -29.93
CA ILE A 261 -3.14 -9.23 -28.50
C ILE A 261 -3.62 -10.52 -27.84
N TYR A 262 -3.59 -11.68 -28.53
CA TYR A 262 -3.85 -12.96 -27.87
C TYR A 262 -2.59 -13.50 -27.20
N PRO A 263 -2.68 -13.95 -25.95
CA PRO A 263 -1.56 -14.59 -25.29
C PRO A 263 -1.36 -15.99 -25.86
N GLU A 264 -0.20 -16.23 -26.47
CA GLU A 264 0.22 -17.53 -26.99
C GLU A 264 1.56 -17.96 -26.39
N LEU A 265 1.69 -19.26 -26.13
CA LEU A 265 2.96 -19.88 -25.75
C LEU A 265 3.54 -20.63 -26.95
N SER A 266 4.86 -20.52 -27.15
CA SER A 266 5.55 -21.36 -28.13
C SER A 266 5.47 -22.84 -27.75
N PRO A 267 5.57 -23.78 -28.71
CA PRO A 267 5.58 -25.22 -28.40
C PRO A 267 6.70 -25.64 -27.44
N GLU A 268 7.83 -24.93 -27.45
CA GLU A 268 8.94 -25.13 -26.51
C GLU A 268 8.57 -24.63 -25.11
N GLU A 269 7.93 -23.47 -25.02
CA GLU A 269 7.49 -22.88 -23.75
C GLU A 269 6.46 -23.77 -23.05
N GLN A 270 5.49 -24.33 -23.78
CA GLN A 270 4.48 -25.24 -23.22
C GLN A 270 5.05 -26.50 -22.57
N LYS A 271 6.28 -26.89 -22.94
CA LYS A 271 6.97 -28.07 -22.38
C LYS A 271 7.85 -27.74 -21.18
N LYS A 272 8.03 -26.46 -20.84
CA LYS A 272 8.87 -26.05 -19.71
C LYS A 272 8.19 -26.36 -18.40
N LYS A 273 9.01 -26.69 -17.40
CA LYS A 273 8.58 -26.89 -16.02
C LYS A 273 8.60 -25.54 -15.29
N HIS A 274 7.43 -25.08 -14.86
CA HIS A 274 7.24 -23.76 -14.26
C HIS A 274 7.13 -23.78 -12.71
N TRP A 275 6.92 -24.96 -12.14
CA TRP A 275 6.89 -25.21 -10.70
C TRP A 275 7.66 -26.49 -10.35
N PRO A 276 8.15 -26.64 -9.11
CA PRO A 276 8.65 -27.93 -8.66
C PRO A 276 7.54 -28.99 -8.67
N ASP A 277 7.92 -30.23 -8.89
CA ASP A 277 7.03 -31.39 -8.80
C ASP A 277 6.81 -31.76 -7.32
N GLU A 278 5.66 -32.37 -7.01
CA GLU A 278 5.39 -32.89 -5.67
C GLU A 278 6.52 -33.83 -5.21
N GLY A 279 7.11 -33.56 -4.05
CA GLY A 279 8.21 -34.33 -3.48
C GLY A 279 9.62 -34.01 -4.02
N GLU A 280 9.75 -33.06 -4.95
CA GLU A 280 11.05 -32.60 -5.44
C GLU A 280 11.89 -31.95 -4.33
N ASP A 281 13.19 -32.21 -4.36
CA ASP A 281 14.13 -31.54 -3.45
C ASP A 281 14.34 -30.09 -3.88
N ILE A 282 13.93 -29.18 -3.01
CA ILE A 282 14.24 -27.76 -3.14
C ILE A 282 14.94 -27.27 -1.87
N TYR A 283 15.51 -26.07 -1.93
CA TYR A 283 15.93 -25.37 -0.73
C TYR A 283 15.72 -23.87 -0.88
N TYR A 284 15.56 -23.19 0.26
CA TYR A 284 15.60 -21.74 0.32
C TYR A 284 16.96 -21.27 0.83
N GLU A 285 17.55 -20.26 0.20
CA GLU A 285 18.63 -19.47 0.77
C GLU A 285 18.01 -18.28 1.50
N VAL A 286 18.03 -18.33 2.83
CA VAL A 286 17.47 -17.27 3.68
C VAL A 286 18.58 -16.31 4.06
N HIS A 287 18.42 -15.04 3.72
CA HIS A 287 19.39 -13.99 3.99
C HIS A 287 19.16 -13.40 5.38
N VAL A 288 20.22 -13.36 6.19
CA VAL A 288 20.22 -12.77 7.53
C VAL A 288 21.30 -11.70 7.57
N LYS A 289 20.92 -10.45 7.80
CA LYS A 289 21.80 -9.30 7.75
C LYS A 289 21.72 -8.51 9.04
N ASN A 290 22.84 -7.99 9.52
CA ASN A 290 22.80 -6.97 10.56
C ASN A 290 22.68 -5.60 9.90
N VAL A 291 21.47 -5.05 9.88
CA VAL A 291 21.14 -3.73 9.30
C VAL A 291 21.32 -2.59 10.30
N GLY A 292 21.80 -2.90 11.51
CA GLY A 292 22.00 -1.94 12.58
C GLY A 292 23.36 -1.26 12.54
N PHE A 293 23.64 -0.47 13.57
CA PHE A 293 24.83 0.39 13.65
C PHE A 293 25.90 -0.14 14.61
N ALA A 294 25.69 -1.31 15.23
CA ALA A 294 26.67 -2.02 16.05
C ALA A 294 26.73 -3.51 15.70
N SER A 295 27.83 -4.19 16.04
CA SER A 295 27.95 -5.64 15.84
C SER A 295 26.90 -6.41 16.65
N SER A 296 26.30 -7.43 16.03
CA SER A 296 25.41 -8.36 16.72
C SER A 296 26.22 -9.36 17.54
N LYS A 297 25.53 -10.02 18.48
CA LYS A 297 26.05 -11.22 19.12
C LYS A 297 25.68 -12.44 18.28
N LYS A 298 26.41 -13.53 18.47
CA LYS A 298 26.00 -14.86 17.99
C LYS A 298 24.59 -15.17 18.52
N THR A 299 23.70 -15.62 17.65
CA THR A 299 22.29 -15.90 18.00
C THR A 299 21.77 -17.16 17.29
N ASP A 300 20.60 -17.62 17.68
CA ASP A 300 19.95 -18.78 17.07
C ASP A 300 19.07 -18.40 15.88
N PHE A 301 18.83 -19.39 15.02
CA PHE A 301 17.93 -19.32 13.88
C PHE A 301 17.04 -20.55 13.85
N ILE A 302 15.75 -20.35 13.59
CA ILE A 302 14.78 -21.42 13.35
C ILE A 302 13.99 -21.09 12.08
N CYS A 303 13.84 -22.07 11.20
CA CYS A 303 12.85 -22.02 10.14
C CYS A 303 11.82 -23.13 10.31
N THR A 304 10.55 -22.77 10.20
CA THR A 304 9.42 -23.69 10.16
C THR A 304 8.68 -23.58 8.84
N ILE A 305 8.21 -24.71 8.32
CA ILE A 305 7.24 -24.76 7.23
C ILE A 305 6.02 -25.51 7.76
N ASP A 306 4.84 -24.89 7.66
CA ASP A 306 3.58 -25.43 8.19
C ASP A 306 3.68 -25.76 9.69
N GLY A 307 4.29 -24.85 10.46
CA GLY A 307 4.53 -25.00 11.90
C GLY A 307 5.58 -26.06 12.29
N LYS A 308 6.10 -26.85 11.33
CA LYS A 308 7.12 -27.87 11.59
C LYS A 308 8.51 -27.30 11.40
N THR A 309 9.40 -27.47 12.37
CA THR A 309 10.80 -27.06 12.24
C THR A 309 11.50 -27.86 11.15
N VAL A 310 11.93 -27.17 10.09
CA VAL A 310 12.71 -27.74 8.97
C VAL A 310 14.20 -27.41 9.08
N LYS A 311 14.55 -26.33 9.78
CA LYS A 311 15.94 -25.93 10.01
C LYS A 311 16.13 -25.30 11.38
N LYS A 312 17.21 -25.68 12.05
CA LYS A 312 17.84 -24.90 13.12
C LYS A 312 19.27 -24.58 12.72
N ALA A 313 19.72 -23.38 13.03
CA ALA A 313 21.09 -22.95 12.77
C ALA A 313 21.54 -21.96 13.85
N THR A 314 22.81 -21.61 13.80
CA THR A 314 23.39 -20.57 14.65
C THR A 314 23.99 -19.50 13.77
N ILE A 315 23.52 -18.28 13.93
CA ILE A 315 24.00 -17.09 13.22
C ILE A 315 25.25 -16.58 13.96
N PRO A 316 26.39 -16.40 13.28
CA PRO A 316 27.57 -15.82 13.90
C PRO A 316 27.32 -14.36 14.32
N ALA A 317 28.23 -13.78 15.08
CA ALA A 317 28.23 -12.33 15.26
C ALA A 317 28.47 -11.66 13.90
N LEU A 318 27.63 -10.68 13.56
CA LEU A 318 27.67 -9.95 12.29
C LEU A 318 28.02 -8.49 12.57
N LYS A 319 28.99 -7.93 11.85
CA LYS A 319 29.27 -6.49 11.82
C LYS A 319 28.10 -5.73 11.18
N PRO A 320 28.01 -4.40 11.39
CA PRO A 320 27.08 -3.58 10.63
C PRO A 320 27.19 -3.86 9.12
N ARG A 321 26.03 -4.07 8.49
CA ARG A 321 25.84 -4.42 7.07
C ARG A 321 26.40 -5.78 6.64
N GLU A 322 26.92 -6.59 7.55
CA GLU A 322 27.36 -7.96 7.25
C GLU A 322 26.15 -8.90 7.12
N GLU A 323 26.20 -9.79 6.13
CA GLU A 323 25.17 -10.77 5.82
C GLU A 323 25.70 -12.20 5.95
N THR A 324 24.82 -13.11 6.35
CA THR A 324 25.03 -14.55 6.25
C THR A 324 23.80 -15.22 5.62
N ILE A 325 23.99 -16.39 5.04
CA ILE A 325 22.94 -17.14 4.34
C ILE A 325 22.72 -18.47 5.04
N VAL A 326 21.45 -18.79 5.32
CA VAL A 326 21.04 -20.09 5.88
C VAL A 326 20.30 -20.90 4.81
N LYS A 327 20.86 -22.04 4.42
CA LYS A 327 20.19 -23.01 3.54
C LYS A 327 19.14 -23.82 4.30
N VAL A 328 17.88 -23.69 3.89
CA VAL A 328 16.70 -24.37 4.45
C VAL A 328 16.21 -25.41 3.44
N PRO A 329 16.46 -26.72 3.63
CA PRO A 329 15.98 -27.75 2.72
C PRO A 329 14.47 -27.97 2.89
N TRP A 330 13.79 -28.31 1.80
CA TRP A 330 12.38 -28.70 1.84
C TRP A 330 12.04 -29.67 0.70
N LYS A 331 11.17 -30.63 1.00
CA LYS A 331 10.52 -31.48 -0.01
C LYS A 331 9.28 -30.74 -0.48
N TRP A 332 9.28 -30.30 -1.73
CA TRP A 332 8.20 -29.47 -2.27
C TRP A 332 6.86 -30.15 -2.09
N LYS A 333 5.88 -29.37 -1.65
CA LYS A 333 4.47 -29.73 -1.66
C LYS A 333 3.69 -28.63 -2.33
N MET A 334 2.85 -29.00 -3.28
CA MET A 334 1.99 -28.02 -3.93
C MET A 334 1.02 -27.41 -2.92
N GLY A 335 1.01 -26.07 -2.84
CA GLY A 335 0.09 -25.32 -1.99
C GLY A 335 0.75 -24.18 -1.21
N ALA A 336 -0.10 -23.45 -0.48
CA ALA A 336 0.27 -22.33 0.36
C ALA A 336 0.57 -22.82 1.79
N TYR A 337 1.80 -23.28 2.01
CA TYR A 337 2.28 -23.64 3.34
C TYR A 337 2.99 -22.43 3.97
N PRO A 338 2.68 -22.04 5.22
CA PRO A 338 3.36 -20.95 5.88
C PRO A 338 4.84 -21.25 6.08
N PHE A 339 5.72 -20.49 5.40
CA PHE A 339 7.15 -20.45 5.64
C PHE A 339 7.45 -19.35 6.66
N VAL A 340 8.15 -19.68 7.74
CA VAL A 340 8.55 -18.73 8.77
C VAL A 340 10.01 -18.95 9.13
N ALA A 341 10.86 -17.96 8.86
CA ALA A 341 12.25 -17.94 9.31
C ALA A 341 12.43 -16.85 10.37
N LYS A 342 13.08 -17.20 11.48
CA LYS A 342 13.27 -16.32 12.65
C LYS A 342 14.70 -16.39 13.17
N VAL A 343 15.25 -15.24 13.53
CA VAL A 343 16.50 -15.09 14.30
C VAL A 343 16.22 -14.56 15.71
N ASP A 344 17.17 -14.75 16.63
CA ASP A 344 17.02 -14.43 18.06
C ASP A 344 15.67 -14.95 18.59
N THR A 345 15.49 -16.26 18.55
CA THR A 345 14.17 -16.85 18.77
C THR A 345 13.68 -16.63 20.20
N SER A 346 14.64 -16.49 21.14
CA SER A 346 14.44 -16.11 22.53
C SER A 346 14.10 -14.62 22.75
N GLY A 347 14.35 -13.76 21.76
CA GLY A 347 14.18 -12.31 21.88
C GLY A 347 15.15 -11.67 22.87
N SER A 348 16.29 -12.29 23.14
CA SER A 348 17.23 -11.88 24.19
C SER A 348 18.21 -10.81 23.75
N MET A 349 18.38 -10.60 22.44
CA MET A 349 19.25 -9.56 21.92
C MET A 349 18.58 -8.20 22.12
N ASP A 350 19.39 -7.20 22.47
CA ASP A 350 18.94 -5.81 22.51
C ASP A 350 19.28 -5.18 21.16
N GLU A 351 18.25 -4.94 20.35
CA GLU A 351 18.34 -4.59 18.93
C GLU A 351 17.48 -3.37 18.63
N ILE A 352 17.85 -2.60 17.60
CA ILE A 352 17.08 -1.41 17.16
C ILE A 352 15.63 -1.80 16.91
N SER A 353 15.41 -2.84 16.09
CA SER A 353 14.11 -3.45 15.87
C SER A 353 14.20 -4.96 16.03
N LYS A 354 13.12 -5.55 16.54
CA LYS A 354 12.87 -7.00 16.51
C LYS A 354 11.77 -7.37 15.54
N LYS A 355 11.15 -6.38 14.88
CA LYS A 355 10.01 -6.60 13.97
C LYS A 355 10.46 -7.27 12.66
N ASN A 356 11.70 -7.05 12.25
CA ASN A 356 12.39 -7.62 11.09
C ASN A 356 13.15 -8.92 11.38
N ASN A 357 13.22 -9.38 12.64
CA ASN A 357 13.78 -10.69 13.02
C ASN A 357 13.00 -11.89 12.44
N ILE A 358 11.91 -11.66 11.72
CA ILE A 358 11.05 -12.68 11.13
C ILE A 358 10.77 -12.38 9.66
N LEU A 359 10.86 -13.43 8.83
CA LEU A 359 10.39 -13.45 7.45
C LEU A 359 9.27 -14.48 7.34
N THR A 360 8.12 -14.06 6.78
CA THR A 360 6.96 -14.94 6.58
C THR A 360 6.42 -14.81 5.16
N PHE A 361 6.16 -15.93 4.50
CA PHE A 361 5.47 -15.99 3.21
C PHE A 361 4.83 -17.36 3.01
N GLN A 362 4.02 -17.52 1.96
CA GLN A 362 3.49 -18.83 1.54
C GLN A 362 4.48 -19.51 0.60
N THR A 363 4.74 -20.81 0.74
CA THR A 363 5.75 -21.53 -0.08
C THR A 363 5.54 -21.40 -1.59
N ASN A 364 4.30 -21.21 -2.04
CA ASN A 364 3.93 -20.97 -3.44
C ASN A 364 3.72 -19.49 -3.80
N ALA A 365 4.18 -18.56 -2.95
CA ALA A 365 4.11 -17.13 -3.23
C ALA A 365 4.90 -16.77 -4.48
N TYR A 366 4.35 -15.85 -5.27
CA TYR A 366 4.99 -15.29 -6.44
C TYR A 366 6.27 -14.57 -6.07
N THR A 367 7.28 -14.79 -6.89
CA THR A 367 8.65 -14.39 -6.62
C THR A 367 8.92 -13.05 -7.30
N LEU A 368 9.16 -12.00 -6.52
CA LEU A 368 9.50 -10.68 -7.04
C LEU A 368 11.01 -10.44 -7.00
N PHE A 369 11.54 -9.76 -8.02
CA PHE A 369 12.91 -9.25 -8.02
C PHE A 369 12.95 -7.73 -7.77
N ALA A 370 14.08 -7.24 -7.28
CA ALA A 370 14.44 -5.83 -7.27
C ALA A 370 15.81 -5.63 -7.93
N ILE A 371 15.92 -4.65 -8.82
CA ILE A 371 17.22 -4.16 -9.32
C ILE A 371 17.38 -2.72 -8.83
N CYS A 372 18.30 -2.47 -7.92
CA CYS A 372 18.45 -1.17 -7.27
C CYS A 372 19.85 -0.60 -7.48
N GLU A 373 19.92 0.72 -7.71
CA GLU A 373 21.20 1.42 -7.71
C GLU A 373 21.78 1.54 -6.29
N LYS A 374 23.10 1.51 -6.15
CA LYS A 374 23.76 1.73 -4.84
C LYS A 374 23.34 3.05 -4.20
N GLY A 375 23.35 4.14 -4.96
CA GLY A 375 22.95 5.47 -4.47
C GLY A 375 21.49 5.56 -4.03
N MET A 376 20.63 4.67 -4.52
CA MET A 376 19.27 4.49 -4.04
C MET A 376 19.26 3.77 -2.68
N THR A 377 19.94 2.63 -2.58
CA THR A 377 19.99 1.86 -1.32
C THR A 377 20.61 2.64 -0.17
N GLU A 378 21.67 3.42 -0.42
CA GLU A 378 22.34 4.24 0.60
C GLU A 378 21.43 5.31 1.20
N GLN A 379 20.53 5.88 0.40
CA GLN A 379 19.59 6.89 0.88
C GLN A 379 18.45 6.29 1.69
N VAL A 380 17.87 5.18 1.22
CA VAL A 380 16.82 4.47 1.98
C VAL A 380 17.38 3.88 3.28
N ASP A 381 18.61 3.36 3.28
CA ASP A 381 19.30 2.87 4.47
C ASP A 381 19.50 3.95 5.55
N ALA A 382 19.40 5.24 5.19
CA ALA A 382 19.51 6.36 6.12
C ALA A 382 18.17 6.75 6.78
N VAL A 383 17.05 6.20 6.31
CA VAL A 383 15.70 6.53 6.78
C VAL A 383 15.06 5.32 7.45
N ASN A 384 14.32 5.57 8.52
CA ASN A 384 13.58 4.53 9.19
C ASN A 384 12.39 4.06 8.34
N ASN A 385 12.20 2.75 8.23
CA ASN A 385 11.08 2.17 7.50
C ASN A 385 10.00 1.61 8.44
N ILE A 386 8.89 1.11 7.88
CA ILE A 386 7.75 0.57 8.64
C ILE A 386 8.10 -0.50 9.69
N TYR A 387 9.25 -1.17 9.56
CA TYR A 387 9.75 -2.12 10.54
C TYR A 387 10.48 -1.47 11.72
N GLY A 388 10.66 -0.16 11.76
CA GLY A 388 11.55 0.48 12.73
C GLY A 388 13.03 0.23 12.41
N SER A 389 13.36 -0.24 11.21
CA SER A 389 14.71 -0.61 10.76
C SER A 389 15.28 0.39 9.74
N PHE A 390 16.55 0.23 9.41
CA PHE A 390 17.34 1.09 8.52
C PHE A 390 17.95 0.26 7.37
N SER A 391 17.12 -0.32 6.51
CA SER A 391 17.60 -0.99 5.29
C SER A 391 16.61 -0.92 4.12
N PHE A 392 17.16 -0.92 2.92
CA PHE A 392 16.41 -1.08 1.68
C PHE A 392 15.65 -2.40 1.63
N GLU A 393 16.23 -3.51 2.13
CA GLU A 393 15.55 -4.80 2.11
C GLU A 393 14.29 -4.82 3.00
N ASP A 394 14.39 -4.27 4.21
CA ASP A 394 13.24 -4.15 5.11
C ASP A 394 12.20 -3.14 4.57
N TRP A 395 12.66 -2.05 3.95
CA TRP A 395 11.79 -1.11 3.26
C TRP A 395 11.01 -1.79 2.13
N LEU A 396 11.72 -2.50 1.25
CA LEU A 396 11.14 -3.20 0.10
C LEU A 396 10.08 -4.20 0.60
N ARG A 397 10.42 -4.99 1.61
CA ARG A 397 9.48 -5.90 2.26
C ARG A 397 8.24 -5.19 2.78
N GLY A 398 8.41 -4.20 3.65
CA GLY A 398 7.32 -3.57 4.37
C GLY A 398 6.42 -2.72 3.49
N ALA A 399 7.01 -1.82 2.70
CA ALA A 399 6.30 -0.86 1.85
C ALA A 399 5.68 -1.52 0.61
N THR A 400 6.18 -2.69 0.18
CA THR A 400 5.64 -3.42 -0.97
C THR A 400 5.07 -4.79 -0.58
N VAL A 401 5.90 -5.84 -0.53
CA VAL A 401 5.50 -7.25 -0.41
C VAL A 401 4.53 -7.53 0.73
N ASP A 402 4.86 -7.09 1.95
CA ASP A 402 4.04 -7.35 3.13
C ASP A 402 2.74 -6.55 3.09
N THR A 403 2.76 -5.35 2.49
CA THR A 403 1.55 -4.58 2.27
C THR A 403 0.67 -5.19 1.18
N MET A 404 1.22 -5.60 0.02
CA MET A 404 0.46 -6.33 -1.01
C MET A 404 -0.21 -7.57 -0.42
N ASN A 405 0.55 -8.39 0.31
CA ASN A 405 0.03 -9.58 0.99
C ASN A 405 -1.07 -9.25 2.02
N ARG A 406 -0.97 -8.12 2.73
CA ARG A 406 -2.02 -7.64 3.63
C ARG A 406 -3.27 -7.24 2.84
N LEU A 407 -3.12 -6.49 1.76
CA LEU A 407 -4.21 -6.03 0.90
C LEU A 407 -4.92 -7.21 0.21
N PHE A 408 -4.18 -8.20 -0.27
CA PHE A 408 -4.73 -9.45 -0.83
C PHE A 408 -5.70 -10.14 0.12
N ARG A 409 -5.34 -10.26 1.42
CA ARG A 409 -6.20 -10.88 2.44
C ARG A 409 -7.34 -9.98 2.91
N HIS A 410 -7.14 -8.66 2.85
CA HIS A 410 -8.10 -7.66 3.31
C HIS A 410 -9.23 -7.45 2.30
N SER A 411 -8.93 -7.51 1.00
CA SER A 411 -9.91 -7.39 -0.09
C SER A 411 -10.80 -8.63 -0.18
N LYS A 412 -11.94 -8.60 0.49
CA LYS A 412 -12.85 -9.75 0.62
C LYS A 412 -14.15 -9.53 -0.15
N TYR A 413 -14.63 -10.61 -0.77
CA TYR A 413 -15.84 -10.66 -1.58
C TYR A 413 -16.62 -11.95 -1.31
N ASP A 414 -17.86 -12.04 -1.77
CA ASP A 414 -18.71 -13.21 -1.59
C ASP A 414 -18.13 -14.49 -2.24
N PHE A 415 -17.49 -14.37 -3.41
CA PHE A 415 -16.74 -15.47 -4.05
C PHE A 415 -15.32 -15.67 -3.47
N ALA A 416 -14.85 -14.75 -2.62
CA ALA A 416 -13.50 -14.74 -2.05
C ALA A 416 -13.51 -14.26 -0.58
N PRO A 417 -14.11 -15.03 0.36
CA PRO A 417 -14.28 -14.62 1.75
C PRO A 417 -12.96 -14.48 2.53
N GLU A 418 -11.89 -15.12 2.04
CA GLU A 418 -10.52 -14.99 2.57
C GLU A 418 -9.62 -14.09 1.72
N GLY A 419 -10.21 -13.38 0.76
CA GLY A 419 -9.53 -12.53 -0.21
C GLY A 419 -8.80 -13.30 -1.31
N ALA A 420 -7.75 -12.71 -1.86
CA ALA A 420 -6.95 -13.34 -2.89
C ALA A 420 -6.10 -14.48 -2.29
N LYS A 421 -6.10 -15.64 -2.97
CA LYS A 421 -5.37 -16.86 -2.59
C LYS A 421 -3.86 -16.75 -2.81
N ILE A 422 -3.44 -15.75 -3.59
CA ILE A 422 -2.05 -15.54 -3.95
C ILE A 422 -1.28 -14.84 -2.82
N GLY A 423 0.03 -14.94 -2.87
CA GLY A 423 0.93 -14.10 -2.11
C GLY A 423 2.15 -13.74 -2.95
N VAL A 424 2.90 -12.74 -2.52
CA VAL A 424 4.19 -12.35 -3.11
C VAL A 424 5.30 -12.46 -2.07
N ARG A 425 6.54 -12.62 -2.52
CA ARG A 425 7.75 -12.57 -1.69
C ARG A 425 8.90 -11.92 -2.46
N VAL A 426 9.82 -11.28 -1.73
CA VAL A 426 11.11 -10.89 -2.32
C VAL A 426 11.92 -12.16 -2.55
N GLY A 427 12.23 -12.42 -3.82
CA GLY A 427 12.97 -13.58 -4.25
C GLY A 427 14.39 -13.31 -4.64
N ARG A 428 14.69 -12.08 -5.10
CA ARG A 428 16.03 -11.65 -5.54
C ARG A 428 16.21 -10.15 -5.40
N ILE A 429 17.40 -9.73 -5.00
CA ILE A 429 17.81 -8.32 -4.98
C ILE A 429 19.15 -8.21 -5.71
N TYR A 430 19.19 -7.36 -6.73
CA TYR A 430 20.39 -7.05 -7.50
C TYR A 430 20.80 -5.60 -7.24
N VAL A 431 21.96 -5.41 -6.62
CA VAL A 431 22.53 -4.07 -6.41
C VAL A 431 23.50 -3.76 -7.54
N VAL A 432 23.24 -2.67 -8.28
CA VAL A 432 24.07 -2.22 -9.41
C VAL A 432 24.61 -0.81 -9.15
N ASP A 433 25.71 -0.44 -9.80
CA ASP A 433 26.23 0.94 -9.69
C ASP A 433 25.29 1.95 -10.36
N LYS A 434 24.71 1.57 -11.50
CA LYS A 434 23.81 2.42 -12.29
C LYS A 434 22.89 1.58 -13.16
N LEU A 435 21.63 1.99 -13.29
CA LEU A 435 20.67 1.45 -14.22
C LEU A 435 20.89 2.05 -15.62
N THR A 436 20.82 1.17 -16.61
CA THR A 436 20.94 1.46 -18.04
C THR A 436 19.85 0.67 -18.78
N ASN A 437 19.59 1.03 -20.04
CA ASN A 437 18.56 0.36 -20.85
C ASN A 437 18.79 -1.15 -21.02
N ASP A 438 20.04 -1.62 -20.91
CA ASP A 438 20.44 -3.03 -20.99
C ASP A 438 20.62 -3.69 -19.62
N THR A 439 20.28 -3.03 -18.50
CA THR A 439 20.54 -3.62 -17.18
C THR A 439 19.71 -4.87 -16.93
N GLN A 440 18.42 -4.85 -17.27
CA GLN A 440 17.53 -6.00 -17.03
C GLN A 440 17.97 -7.26 -17.80
N SER A 441 18.51 -7.11 -19.01
CA SER A 441 18.95 -8.26 -19.83
C SER A 441 20.19 -8.96 -19.29
N LYS A 442 20.87 -8.39 -18.28
CA LYS A 442 22.04 -8.98 -17.62
C LYS A 442 21.65 -10.00 -16.53
N PHE A 443 20.38 -10.07 -16.17
CA PHE A 443 19.89 -10.91 -15.09
C PHE A 443 18.88 -11.95 -15.60
N ASP A 444 18.85 -13.09 -14.93
CA ASP A 444 17.86 -14.14 -15.16
C ASP A 444 16.52 -13.77 -14.52
N LEU A 445 15.84 -12.77 -15.08
CA LEU A 445 14.58 -12.26 -14.53
C LEU A 445 13.40 -13.20 -14.78
N ILE A 446 13.50 -14.10 -15.78
CA ILE A 446 12.44 -15.07 -16.08
C ILE A 446 12.24 -16.07 -14.93
N ALA A 447 13.24 -16.28 -14.07
CA ALA A 447 13.10 -17.06 -12.84
C ALA A 447 12.11 -16.46 -11.82
N CYS A 448 11.79 -15.18 -11.94
CA CYS A 448 10.86 -14.45 -11.07
C CYS A 448 9.53 -14.22 -11.81
N ASP A 449 8.46 -14.01 -11.05
CA ASP A 449 7.13 -13.71 -11.59
C ASP A 449 6.98 -12.24 -12.01
N GLY A 450 7.72 -11.36 -11.36
CA GLY A 450 7.67 -9.91 -11.55
C GLY A 450 8.80 -9.19 -10.85
N GLY A 451 8.87 -7.87 -10.98
CA GLY A 451 9.81 -7.05 -10.22
C GLY A 451 9.87 -5.61 -10.69
N TRP A 452 10.77 -4.85 -10.09
CA TRP A 452 10.93 -3.42 -10.39
C TRP A 452 12.40 -2.98 -10.37
N SER A 453 12.66 -1.85 -11.04
CA SER A 453 13.96 -1.18 -11.05
C SER A 453 13.90 0.10 -10.21
N TYR A 454 14.88 0.29 -9.33
CA TYR A 454 14.91 1.38 -8.35
C TYR A 454 16.10 2.31 -8.64
N PRO A 455 15.92 3.36 -9.46
CA PRO A 455 16.95 4.34 -9.74
C PRO A 455 17.17 5.31 -8.58
N THR A 456 18.38 5.85 -8.46
CA THR A 456 18.73 6.86 -7.45
C THR A 456 17.85 8.10 -7.57
N THR A 457 17.37 8.45 -8.76
CA THR A 457 16.48 9.61 -8.97
C THR A 457 15.14 9.50 -8.26
N SER A 458 14.69 8.27 -7.94
CA SER A 458 13.43 8.03 -7.21
C SER A 458 13.62 7.96 -5.70
N SER A 459 14.86 8.02 -5.20
CA SER A 459 15.16 7.95 -3.76
C SER A 459 14.42 8.99 -2.90
N PRO A 460 14.16 10.25 -3.35
CA PRO A 460 13.38 11.17 -2.53
C PRO A 460 12.00 10.62 -2.20
N GLU A 461 11.25 10.16 -3.21
CA GLU A 461 9.91 9.59 -3.01
C GLU A 461 9.93 8.37 -2.08
N TYR A 462 10.88 7.47 -2.29
CA TYR A 462 11.02 6.27 -1.48
C TYR A 462 11.40 6.55 -0.02
N CYS A 463 12.23 7.57 0.22
CA CYS A 463 12.56 8.06 1.56
C CYS A 463 11.34 8.73 2.21
N ASN A 464 10.60 9.56 1.47
CA ASN A 464 9.38 10.20 1.96
C ASN A 464 8.34 9.17 2.43
N LEU A 465 8.21 8.07 1.69
CA LEU A 465 7.20 7.03 1.94
C LEU A 465 7.78 5.81 2.68
N ALA A 466 8.98 5.88 3.25
CA ALA A 466 9.64 4.74 3.88
C ALA A 466 8.85 4.12 5.05
N ASN A 467 8.10 4.96 5.75
CA ASN A 467 7.22 4.60 6.87
C ASN A 467 5.75 4.47 6.47
N SER A 468 5.46 4.48 5.17
CA SER A 468 4.11 4.45 4.63
C SER A 468 3.98 3.38 3.56
N TYR A 469 2.76 3.24 3.06
CA TYR A 469 2.44 2.44 1.91
C TYR A 469 2.66 3.25 0.62
N MET A 470 3.25 2.62 -0.40
CA MET A 470 3.44 3.24 -1.71
C MET A 470 2.38 2.79 -2.71
N TRP A 471 1.33 3.57 -2.89
CA TRP A 471 0.22 3.19 -3.78
C TRP A 471 0.69 2.94 -5.22
N ALA A 472 1.41 3.89 -5.82
CA ALA A 472 1.84 3.80 -7.22
C ALA A 472 2.76 2.59 -7.46
N LEU A 473 3.77 2.38 -6.62
CA LEU A 473 4.66 1.23 -6.78
C LEU A 473 3.93 -0.11 -6.65
N ASN A 474 2.99 -0.22 -5.71
CA ASN A 474 2.23 -1.46 -5.53
C ASN A 474 1.21 -1.68 -6.66
N HIS A 475 0.65 -0.61 -7.23
CA HIS A 475 -0.12 -0.66 -8.47
C HIS A 475 0.72 -1.25 -9.61
N GLU A 476 1.90 -0.69 -9.87
CA GLU A 476 2.81 -1.15 -10.93
C GLU A 476 3.30 -2.59 -10.72
N LEU A 477 3.60 -2.98 -9.48
CA LEU A 477 3.96 -4.35 -9.13
C LEU A 477 2.79 -5.32 -9.34
N THR A 478 1.55 -4.85 -9.25
CA THR A 478 0.37 -5.69 -9.52
C THR A 478 0.22 -5.99 -11.02
N HIS A 479 0.64 -5.08 -11.92
CA HIS A 479 0.73 -5.41 -13.35
C HIS A 479 1.65 -6.60 -13.63
N GLN A 480 2.73 -6.75 -12.84
CA GLN A 480 3.61 -7.91 -12.95
C GLN A 480 2.91 -9.24 -12.59
N LEU A 481 1.78 -9.16 -11.89
CA LEU A 481 0.92 -10.30 -11.56
C LEU A 481 -0.17 -10.56 -12.61
N GLY A 482 -0.16 -9.81 -13.72
CA GLY A 482 -1.07 -10.01 -14.84
C GLY A 482 -2.40 -9.25 -14.73
N ILE A 483 -2.52 -8.34 -13.78
CA ILE A 483 -3.72 -7.53 -13.55
C ILE A 483 -3.63 -6.24 -14.36
N ILE A 484 -4.74 -5.84 -14.98
CA ILE A 484 -4.77 -4.67 -15.86
C ILE A 484 -5.09 -3.39 -15.06
N ASP A 485 -5.00 -2.26 -15.75
CA ASP A 485 -5.62 -1.01 -15.29
C ASP A 485 -7.14 -1.10 -15.42
N ASP A 486 -7.86 -1.04 -14.31
CA ASP A 486 -9.33 -1.12 -14.35
C ASP A 486 -9.95 0.22 -14.81
N TYR A 487 -9.24 1.34 -14.69
CA TYR A 487 -9.68 2.61 -15.29
C TYR A 487 -9.73 2.56 -16.83
N GLN A 488 -9.30 1.47 -17.46
CA GLN A 488 -9.56 1.22 -18.88
C GLN A 488 -11.06 1.13 -19.18
N PHE A 489 -11.90 0.86 -18.17
CA PHE A 489 -13.35 0.90 -18.28
C PHE A 489 -13.93 2.30 -18.20
N ASP A 490 -13.22 3.27 -17.60
CA ASP A 490 -13.69 4.65 -17.54
C ASP A 490 -13.93 5.23 -18.93
N PHE A 491 -14.93 6.09 -19.03
CA PHE A 491 -15.44 6.57 -20.29
C PHE A 491 -15.96 7.99 -20.18
N GLY A 492 -15.22 8.95 -20.73
CA GLY A 492 -15.65 10.34 -20.79
C GLY A 492 -16.85 10.54 -21.71
N GLY A 493 -17.84 11.32 -21.27
CA GLY A 493 -19.07 11.57 -22.04
C GLY A 493 -18.83 12.19 -23.42
N GLN A 494 -17.72 12.92 -23.61
CA GLN A 494 -17.29 13.44 -24.91
C GLN A 494 -17.01 12.34 -25.96
N ASN A 495 -16.66 11.13 -25.51
CA ASN A 495 -16.40 9.97 -26.36
C ASN A 495 -17.66 9.12 -26.60
N ASN A 496 -18.74 9.42 -25.88
CA ASN A 496 -20.04 8.80 -26.07
C ASN A 496 -20.84 9.56 -27.15
N LYS A 497 -20.82 9.08 -28.39
CA LYS A 497 -21.55 9.69 -29.51
C LYS A 497 -23.02 9.25 -29.58
N ILE A 498 -23.48 8.43 -28.63
CA ILE A 498 -24.86 7.95 -28.58
C ILE A 498 -25.73 8.91 -27.76
N ASN A 499 -25.34 9.20 -26.51
CA ASN A 499 -26.11 10.07 -25.61
C ASN A 499 -25.26 11.07 -24.80
N GLY A 500 -23.94 11.12 -25.03
CA GLY A 500 -23.04 12.06 -24.35
C GLY A 500 -22.78 11.78 -22.86
N LYS A 501 -23.27 10.65 -22.30
CA LYS A 501 -23.07 10.31 -20.89
C LYS A 501 -21.74 9.62 -20.65
N GLY A 502 -21.09 9.96 -19.55
CA GLY A 502 -19.86 9.31 -19.12
C GLY A 502 -20.10 8.17 -18.13
N PHE A 503 -19.09 7.33 -17.97
CA PHE A 503 -18.97 6.31 -16.95
C PHE A 503 -17.62 6.50 -16.24
N GLY A 504 -17.64 6.41 -14.92
CA GLY A 504 -16.45 6.42 -14.09
C GLY A 504 -16.72 5.62 -12.83
N GLN A 505 -15.74 4.86 -12.34
CA GLN A 505 -15.90 4.00 -11.17
C GLN A 505 -15.47 4.76 -9.90
N PRO A 506 -16.40 5.28 -9.08
CA PRO A 506 -16.08 6.19 -7.97
C PRO A 506 -15.34 5.53 -6.81
N ASP A 507 -15.48 4.20 -6.64
CA ASP A 507 -14.92 3.45 -5.52
C ASP A 507 -13.63 2.69 -5.90
N GLY A 508 -12.97 3.07 -7.00
CA GLY A 508 -11.89 2.31 -7.64
C GLY A 508 -10.83 1.76 -6.68
N GLY A 509 -10.44 0.51 -6.89
CA GLY A 509 -9.44 -0.19 -6.10
C GLY A 509 -8.01 0.18 -6.46
N MET A 510 -7.07 -0.66 -6.02
CA MET A 510 -5.64 -0.51 -6.27
C MET A 510 -5.28 -0.36 -7.76
N MET A 511 -6.09 -0.89 -8.67
CA MET A 511 -5.87 -0.79 -10.12
C MET A 511 -6.60 0.38 -10.79
N GLY A 512 -7.09 1.33 -9.99
CA GLY A 512 -7.71 2.58 -10.45
C GLY A 512 -9.12 2.41 -11.02
N GLY A 513 -9.79 1.28 -10.76
CA GLY A 513 -11.17 1.01 -11.14
C GLY A 513 -11.71 -0.20 -10.38
N GLY A 514 -12.82 -0.76 -10.84
CA GLY A 514 -13.53 -1.88 -10.22
C GLY A 514 -14.30 -1.51 -8.94
N HIS A 515 -14.89 -2.50 -8.28
CA HIS A 515 -15.69 -2.29 -7.06
C HIS A 515 -14.97 -2.81 -5.82
N VAL A 516 -14.70 -1.94 -4.85
CA VAL A 516 -14.17 -2.36 -3.53
C VAL A 516 -15.26 -2.75 -2.54
N GLY A 517 -16.53 -2.51 -2.86
CA GLY A 517 -17.66 -2.83 -1.97
C GLY A 517 -17.52 -2.19 -0.60
N ASN A 518 -17.65 -2.99 0.47
CA ASN A 518 -17.53 -2.51 1.85
C ASN A 518 -16.09 -2.55 2.39
N ASN A 519 -15.09 -2.86 1.57
CA ASN A 519 -13.70 -2.93 2.01
C ASN A 519 -13.19 -1.51 2.33
N THR A 520 -12.51 -1.36 3.46
CA THR A 520 -11.82 -0.10 3.79
C THR A 520 -10.64 0.09 2.84
N GLN A 521 -10.61 1.22 2.14
CA GLN A 521 -9.51 1.60 1.26
C GLN A 521 -8.20 1.85 2.06
N PRO A 522 -7.02 1.55 1.49
CA PRO A 522 -6.80 0.97 0.17
C PRO A 522 -7.22 -0.52 0.09
N ALA A 523 -7.79 -0.94 -1.03
CA ALA A 523 -8.17 -2.32 -1.31
C ALA A 523 -8.05 -2.63 -2.83
N TYR A 524 -7.73 -3.87 -3.18
CA TYR A 524 -7.98 -4.41 -4.53
C TYR A 524 -9.48 -4.55 -4.79
N ALA A 525 -9.90 -4.33 -6.04
CA ALA A 525 -11.28 -4.48 -6.48
C ALA A 525 -11.70 -5.95 -6.61
N ASP A 526 -12.99 -6.19 -6.80
CA ASP A 526 -13.58 -7.51 -6.97
C ASP A 526 -12.99 -8.24 -8.19
N ILE A 527 -12.92 -7.55 -9.32
CA ILE A 527 -12.33 -8.09 -10.56
C ILE A 527 -10.85 -8.46 -10.38
N ASP A 528 -10.07 -7.68 -9.64
CA ASP A 528 -8.66 -7.99 -9.32
C ASP A 528 -8.55 -9.30 -8.53
N VAL A 529 -9.36 -9.44 -7.47
CA VAL A 529 -9.34 -10.63 -6.62
C VAL A 529 -9.84 -11.85 -7.38
N ALA A 530 -10.85 -11.68 -8.24
CA ALA A 530 -11.32 -12.72 -9.15
C ALA A 530 -10.19 -13.19 -10.08
N ALA A 531 -9.51 -12.26 -10.75
CA ALA A 531 -8.40 -12.52 -11.66
C ALA A 531 -7.24 -13.28 -10.98
N MET A 532 -6.80 -12.81 -9.81
CA MET A 532 -5.75 -13.46 -9.03
C MET A 532 -6.14 -14.89 -8.62
N ASN A 533 -7.41 -15.11 -8.28
CA ASN A 533 -7.92 -16.41 -7.85
C ASN A 533 -8.13 -17.40 -9.00
N MET A 534 -8.55 -16.92 -10.18
CA MET A 534 -8.72 -17.76 -11.39
C MET A 534 -7.39 -18.32 -11.88
N THR A 535 -6.32 -17.53 -11.77
CA THR A 535 -4.98 -17.88 -12.27
C THR A 535 -4.06 -18.45 -11.16
N TYR A 536 -4.61 -18.69 -9.97
CA TYR A 536 -3.87 -19.22 -8.83
C TYR A 536 -3.27 -20.60 -9.13
N GLY A 537 -2.04 -20.84 -8.66
CA GLY A 537 -1.31 -22.09 -8.90
C GLY A 537 -0.49 -22.11 -10.17
N HIS A 538 -0.61 -21.09 -11.03
CA HIS A 538 0.22 -20.92 -12.22
C HIS A 538 1.25 -19.81 -12.01
N ARG A 539 2.43 -19.93 -12.65
CA ARG A 539 3.40 -18.84 -12.71
C ARG A 539 2.87 -17.68 -13.57
N ARG A 540 3.46 -16.49 -13.42
CA ARG A 540 3.02 -15.28 -14.12
C ARG A 540 3.57 -15.18 -15.55
N GLY A 541 3.30 -14.07 -16.23
CA GLY A 541 3.67 -13.82 -17.63
C GLY A 541 2.47 -13.51 -18.52
N PHE A 542 1.30 -14.03 -18.17
CA PHE A 542 0.02 -13.63 -18.77
C PHE A 542 -0.47 -12.30 -18.18
N PHE A 543 -1.25 -11.56 -18.95
CA PHE A 543 -1.79 -10.23 -18.66
C PHE A 543 -3.23 -10.18 -19.16
N GLY A 544 -4.17 -9.86 -18.28
CA GLY A 544 -5.59 -9.64 -18.59
C GLY A 544 -6.40 -10.81 -19.15
N GLU A 545 -5.81 -11.99 -19.24
CA GLU A 545 -6.47 -13.21 -19.75
C GLU A 545 -7.74 -13.60 -18.97
N TYR A 546 -7.86 -13.19 -17.71
CA TYR A 546 -9.03 -13.45 -16.87
C TYR A 546 -10.30 -12.80 -17.43
N LEU A 547 -10.17 -11.74 -18.25
CA LEU A 547 -11.30 -11.11 -18.94
C LEU A 547 -12.00 -12.08 -19.90
N PHE A 548 -11.34 -13.16 -20.31
CA PHE A 548 -11.94 -14.18 -21.16
C PHE A 548 -12.98 -15.03 -20.44
N ASN A 549 -12.94 -15.08 -19.11
CA ASN A 549 -13.80 -15.92 -18.30
C ASN A 549 -15.18 -15.26 -18.09
N VAL A 550 -15.99 -15.33 -19.15
CA VAL A 550 -17.38 -14.86 -19.17
C VAL A 550 -18.33 -16.07 -19.17
N PRO A 551 -19.47 -16.01 -18.44
CA PRO A 551 -20.48 -17.07 -18.46
C PRO A 551 -20.97 -17.41 -19.87
N ASP A 552 -21.39 -18.66 -20.11
CA ASP A 552 -21.86 -19.10 -21.43
C ASP A 552 -23.12 -18.31 -21.89
N LYS A 553 -24.02 -18.00 -20.95
CA LYS A 553 -25.25 -17.24 -21.17
C LYS A 553 -25.35 -16.07 -20.20
N ASN A 554 -25.68 -14.89 -20.71
CA ASN A 554 -25.62 -13.63 -19.96
C ASN A 554 -26.92 -12.85 -20.13
N ILE A 555 -27.62 -12.62 -19.02
CA ILE A 555 -28.96 -12.05 -19.03
C ILE A 555 -28.96 -10.77 -18.20
N LEU A 556 -29.24 -9.64 -18.84
CA LEU A 556 -29.49 -8.38 -18.16
C LEU A 556 -30.91 -8.39 -17.57
N ILE A 557 -31.10 -7.84 -16.38
CA ILE A 557 -32.41 -7.61 -15.75
C ILE A 557 -32.55 -6.10 -15.58
N LEU A 558 -33.35 -5.47 -16.45
CA LEU A 558 -33.51 -4.02 -16.47
C LEU A 558 -34.62 -3.59 -15.53
N LYS A 559 -34.32 -2.66 -14.63
CA LYS A 559 -35.26 -2.11 -13.67
C LYS A 559 -35.30 -0.59 -13.71
N VAL A 560 -36.44 -0.04 -13.30
CA VAL A 560 -36.61 1.38 -13.01
C VAL A 560 -37.49 1.52 -11.78
N ASP A 561 -37.01 2.29 -10.79
CA ASP A 561 -37.60 2.40 -9.46
C ASP A 561 -37.84 1.01 -8.82
N GLY A 562 -36.88 0.09 -9.02
CA GLY A 562 -36.94 -1.28 -8.53
C GLY A 562 -37.94 -2.21 -9.23
N LYS A 563 -38.69 -1.73 -10.23
CA LYS A 563 -39.66 -2.52 -11.00
C LYS A 563 -39.07 -2.98 -12.33
N PRO A 564 -39.39 -4.20 -12.80
CA PRO A 564 -38.96 -4.67 -14.12
C PRO A 564 -39.43 -3.76 -15.26
N MET A 565 -38.52 -3.42 -16.18
CA MET A 565 -38.87 -2.77 -17.44
C MET A 565 -39.39 -3.83 -18.42
N ALA A 566 -40.68 -4.18 -18.32
CA ALA A 566 -41.28 -5.28 -19.09
C ALA A 566 -41.57 -4.91 -20.55
N ASN A 567 -41.23 -5.81 -21.49
CA ASN A 567 -41.51 -5.67 -22.92
C ASN A 567 -41.03 -4.34 -23.53
N VAL A 568 -39.91 -3.78 -23.08
CA VAL A 568 -39.33 -2.52 -23.62
C VAL A 568 -38.32 -2.81 -24.71
N GLU A 569 -38.13 -1.89 -25.66
CA GLU A 569 -37.03 -2.00 -26.63
C GLU A 569 -35.69 -1.75 -25.93
N VAL A 570 -34.67 -2.53 -26.30
CA VAL A 570 -33.31 -2.45 -25.76
C VAL A 570 -32.29 -2.29 -26.89
N GLU A 571 -31.32 -1.40 -26.68
CA GLU A 571 -30.12 -1.24 -27.50
C GLU A 571 -28.88 -1.32 -26.60
N VAL A 572 -27.86 -2.07 -27.02
CA VAL A 572 -26.59 -2.16 -26.27
C VAL A 572 -25.43 -1.75 -27.16
N TYR A 573 -24.70 -0.74 -26.73
CA TYR A 573 -23.52 -0.19 -27.39
C TYR A 573 -22.26 -0.60 -26.64
N GLN A 574 -21.14 -0.75 -27.35
CA GLN A 574 -19.86 -1.16 -26.78
C GLN A 574 -18.78 -0.12 -27.06
N LYS A 575 -17.93 0.14 -26.07
CA LYS A 575 -16.72 0.97 -26.23
C LYS A 575 -15.78 0.33 -27.26
N SER A 576 -15.35 1.12 -28.23
CA SER A 576 -14.36 0.70 -29.24
C SER A 576 -12.96 0.73 -28.64
N MET A 577 -12.22 -0.36 -28.76
CA MET A 577 -10.80 -0.41 -28.35
C MET A 577 -9.86 0.37 -29.27
N TRP A 578 -10.32 0.76 -30.46
CA TRP A 578 -9.48 1.36 -31.50
C TRP A 578 -9.37 2.87 -31.39
N ASP A 579 -10.50 3.52 -31.11
CA ASP A 579 -10.62 4.97 -31.01
C ASP A 579 -11.14 5.43 -29.64
N GLY A 580 -11.50 4.48 -28.76
CA GLY A 580 -12.00 4.78 -27.42
C GLY A 580 -13.39 5.41 -27.40
N THR A 581 -14.17 5.32 -28.49
CA THR A 581 -15.51 5.92 -28.60
C THR A 581 -16.65 4.88 -28.51
N MET A 582 -17.87 5.34 -28.24
CA MET A 582 -19.11 4.58 -28.50
C MET A 582 -19.90 5.30 -29.57
N GLN A 583 -20.05 4.68 -30.75
CA GLN A 583 -20.72 5.24 -31.91
C GLN A 583 -21.20 4.13 -32.86
N GLY A 584 -22.07 4.49 -33.81
CA GLY A 584 -22.59 3.57 -34.83
C GLY A 584 -23.80 2.76 -34.35
N GLU A 585 -24.00 1.59 -34.96
CA GLU A 585 -25.13 0.70 -34.64
C GLU A 585 -24.93 -0.06 -33.31
N PRO A 586 -26.03 -0.37 -32.58
CA PRO A 586 -25.96 -1.23 -31.39
C PRO A 586 -25.34 -2.59 -31.71
N LYS A 587 -24.56 -3.12 -30.77
CA LYS A 587 -24.02 -4.49 -30.82
C LYS A 587 -25.05 -5.54 -30.43
N HIS A 588 -26.08 -5.15 -29.68
CA HIS A 588 -27.26 -5.98 -29.39
C HIS A 588 -28.53 -5.12 -29.49
N ARG A 589 -29.62 -5.70 -30.01
CA ARG A 589 -30.95 -5.07 -30.07
C ARG A 589 -32.03 -6.11 -29.80
N GLY A 590 -33.10 -5.74 -29.10
CA GLY A 590 -34.27 -6.60 -28.94
C GLY A 590 -35.28 -6.02 -27.97
N ARG A 591 -36.01 -6.89 -27.26
CA ARG A 591 -36.97 -6.49 -26.24
C ARG A 591 -36.75 -7.29 -24.96
N THR A 592 -37.04 -6.69 -23.82
CA THR A 592 -37.11 -7.43 -22.55
C THR A 592 -38.34 -8.34 -22.50
N ASP A 593 -38.31 -9.36 -21.65
CA ASP A 593 -39.49 -10.15 -21.28
C ASP A 593 -40.36 -9.46 -20.21
N ALA A 594 -41.35 -10.18 -19.65
CA ALA A 594 -42.24 -9.66 -18.62
C ALA A 594 -41.52 -9.36 -17.29
N GLU A 595 -40.40 -10.03 -17.04
CA GLU A 595 -39.55 -9.87 -15.87
C GLU A 595 -38.39 -8.86 -16.10
N GLY A 596 -38.41 -8.16 -17.23
CA GLY A 596 -37.39 -7.16 -17.58
C GLY A 596 -36.08 -7.76 -18.06
N ARG A 597 -36.06 -9.05 -18.45
CA ARG A 597 -34.84 -9.76 -18.83
C ARG A 597 -34.51 -9.57 -20.30
N PHE A 598 -33.25 -9.35 -20.60
CA PHE A 598 -32.71 -9.26 -21.96
C PHE A 598 -31.44 -10.11 -22.07
N GLU A 599 -31.48 -11.15 -22.91
CA GLU A 599 -30.33 -12.03 -23.15
C GLU A 599 -29.37 -11.39 -24.16
N LEU A 600 -28.10 -11.27 -23.78
CA LEU A 600 -27.04 -10.79 -24.67
C LEU A 600 -26.58 -11.94 -25.57
N ALA A 601 -26.63 -11.73 -26.89
CA ALA A 601 -26.22 -12.74 -27.85
C ALA A 601 -24.69 -12.92 -27.86
N ASN A 602 -24.22 -14.17 -27.94
CA ASN A 602 -22.79 -14.42 -28.11
C ASN A 602 -22.35 -14.05 -29.53
N ARG A 603 -21.30 -13.25 -29.62
CA ARG A 603 -20.65 -12.85 -30.87
C ARG A 603 -19.34 -13.62 -31.06
N PRO A 604 -18.88 -13.82 -32.31
CA PRO A 604 -17.57 -14.40 -32.55
C PRO A 604 -16.46 -13.63 -31.83
N TRP A 605 -15.49 -14.34 -31.29
CA TRP A 605 -14.43 -13.76 -30.46
C TRP A 605 -13.19 -13.32 -31.24
N TYR A 606 -13.15 -13.50 -32.56
CA TYR A 606 -12.10 -12.99 -33.43
C TYR A 606 -12.53 -11.65 -34.05
N PRO A 607 -11.59 -10.74 -34.38
CA PRO A 607 -11.96 -9.42 -34.90
C PRO A 607 -12.58 -9.55 -36.31
N ILE A 608 -13.86 -9.16 -36.42
CA ILE A 608 -14.61 -9.13 -37.69
C ILE A 608 -14.62 -7.70 -38.29
N GLU A 609 -14.55 -6.66 -37.45
CA GLU A 609 -14.68 -5.26 -37.86
C GLU A 609 -13.45 -4.42 -37.46
N GLY A 610 -12.89 -3.66 -38.40
CA GLY A 610 -11.84 -2.66 -38.13
C GLY A 610 -10.42 -3.19 -37.88
N ALA A 611 -10.20 -4.51 -37.99
CA ALA A 611 -8.86 -5.09 -37.90
C ALA A 611 -7.93 -4.52 -38.98
N ARG A 612 -6.74 -4.06 -38.58
CA ARG A 612 -5.69 -3.68 -39.53
C ARG A 612 -5.27 -4.92 -40.35
N GLU A 613 -4.84 -4.70 -41.59
CA GLU A 613 -4.35 -5.78 -42.46
C GLU A 613 -3.29 -6.62 -41.72
N GLY A 614 -3.54 -7.93 -41.59
CA GLY A 614 -2.70 -8.85 -40.80
C GLY A 614 -3.20 -9.21 -39.38
N GLN A 615 -4.20 -8.49 -38.84
CA GLN A 615 -4.79 -8.74 -37.52
C GLN A 615 -6.12 -9.52 -37.56
N SER A 616 -6.65 -9.78 -38.76
CA SER A 616 -7.98 -10.34 -39.01
C SER A 616 -8.02 -11.85 -39.22
N LYS A 617 -6.92 -12.57 -39.00
CA LYS A 617 -6.93 -14.04 -39.13
C LYS A 617 -7.21 -14.66 -37.76
N PRO A 618 -8.26 -15.50 -37.61
CA PRO A 618 -8.33 -16.39 -36.46
C PRO A 618 -7.00 -17.17 -36.36
N PRO A 619 -6.53 -17.53 -35.15
CA PRO A 619 -5.33 -18.35 -35.03
C PRO A 619 -5.45 -19.55 -35.97
N ALA A 620 -4.34 -19.90 -36.64
CA ALA A 620 -4.29 -20.86 -37.74
C ALA A 620 -4.77 -22.28 -37.39
N THR A 621 -5.23 -22.49 -36.15
CA THR A 621 -5.64 -23.76 -35.56
C THR A 621 -7.13 -24.08 -35.72
N GLY A 622 -7.96 -23.18 -36.26
CA GLY A 622 -9.38 -23.49 -36.56
C GLY A 622 -10.21 -23.87 -35.32
N THR A 623 -9.86 -23.36 -34.14
CA THR A 623 -10.53 -23.69 -32.88
C THR A 623 -11.63 -22.67 -32.56
N GLU A 624 -12.80 -23.14 -32.14
CA GLU A 624 -13.92 -22.30 -31.69
C GLU A 624 -13.64 -21.55 -30.37
N ARG A 625 -12.48 -21.76 -29.75
CA ARG A 625 -12.07 -21.19 -28.46
C ARG A 625 -10.55 -21.15 -28.31
N LEU A 626 -10.05 -20.24 -27.49
CA LEU A 626 -8.66 -20.15 -27.05
C LEU A 626 -8.62 -20.36 -25.52
N THR A 627 -7.88 -21.37 -25.05
CA THR A 627 -7.65 -21.58 -23.61
C THR A 627 -6.17 -21.35 -23.30
N THR A 628 -5.89 -20.47 -22.36
CA THR A 628 -4.53 -20.16 -21.92
C THR A 628 -3.97 -21.25 -21.00
N ALA A 629 -2.67 -21.24 -20.76
CA ALA A 629 -2.01 -22.22 -19.88
C ALA A 629 -2.45 -22.11 -18.41
N THR A 630 -3.10 -21.00 -18.03
CA THR A 630 -3.67 -20.79 -16.68
C THR A 630 -5.16 -21.16 -16.62
N GLY A 631 -5.75 -21.63 -17.73
CA GLY A 631 -7.12 -22.11 -17.79
C GLY A 631 -8.17 -21.07 -18.20
N CYS A 632 -7.77 -19.82 -18.47
CA CYS A 632 -8.70 -18.79 -18.93
C CYS A 632 -9.13 -19.06 -20.37
N THR A 633 -10.43 -19.00 -20.68
CA THR A 633 -10.96 -19.48 -21.97
C THR A 633 -11.76 -18.42 -22.71
N LEU A 634 -11.21 -17.92 -23.82
CA LEU A 634 -11.92 -17.07 -24.76
C LEU A 634 -12.74 -17.92 -25.74
N LYS A 635 -14.01 -17.60 -25.86
CA LYS A 635 -15.02 -18.31 -26.67
C LYS A 635 -16.05 -17.28 -27.16
N PRO A 636 -17.00 -17.64 -28.04
CA PRO A 636 -18.08 -16.71 -28.40
C PRO A 636 -18.78 -16.19 -27.15
N ASN A 637 -18.90 -14.88 -27.04
CA ASN A 637 -19.34 -14.19 -25.83
C ASN A 637 -20.02 -12.85 -26.19
N PRO A 638 -20.71 -12.18 -25.25
CA PRO A 638 -21.42 -10.93 -25.55
C PRO A 638 -20.54 -9.79 -26.06
N PHE A 639 -19.27 -9.73 -25.66
CA PHE A 639 -18.29 -8.70 -26.05
C PHE A 639 -17.62 -8.99 -27.40
N GLY A 640 -17.77 -10.22 -27.91
CA GLY A 640 -17.08 -10.67 -29.11
C GLY A 640 -15.58 -10.75 -28.87
N TYR A 641 -14.80 -10.02 -29.67
CA TYR A 641 -13.37 -9.85 -29.44
C TYR A 641 -13.14 -9.12 -28.12
N ILE A 642 -12.34 -9.67 -27.22
CA ILE A 642 -12.00 -9.05 -25.93
C ILE A 642 -10.55 -8.60 -25.99
N ASP A 643 -10.34 -7.31 -25.75
CA ASP A 643 -9.00 -6.76 -25.58
C ASP A 643 -8.42 -7.16 -24.23
N VAL A 644 -7.22 -7.74 -24.22
CA VAL A 644 -6.56 -8.20 -22.97
C VAL A 644 -6.18 -7.07 -22.03
N VAL A 645 -6.32 -5.80 -22.44
CA VAL A 645 -6.19 -4.65 -21.54
C VAL A 645 -7.52 -3.93 -21.31
N GLY A 646 -8.64 -4.57 -21.63
CA GLY A 646 -9.97 -4.12 -21.23
C GLY A 646 -10.57 -2.94 -22.00
N ARG A 647 -9.92 -2.40 -23.05
CA ARG A 647 -10.35 -1.14 -23.72
C ARG A 647 -11.76 -1.20 -24.32
N ASN A 648 -12.26 -2.39 -24.65
CA ASN A 648 -13.63 -2.60 -25.14
C ASN A 648 -14.54 -3.34 -24.15
N GLY A 649 -14.14 -3.42 -22.89
CA GLY A 649 -14.87 -4.11 -21.82
C GLY A 649 -16.00 -3.30 -21.20
N LEU A 650 -16.57 -2.31 -21.89
CA LEU A 650 -17.67 -1.48 -21.39
C LEU A 650 -18.87 -1.51 -22.35
N PHE A 651 -20.05 -1.80 -21.81
CA PHE A 651 -21.33 -1.60 -22.49
C PHE A 651 -22.09 -0.39 -21.94
N MET A 652 -22.80 0.29 -22.83
CA MET A 652 -23.94 1.16 -22.49
C MET A 652 -25.21 0.46 -22.94
N VAL A 653 -26.10 0.20 -21.99
CA VAL A 653 -27.43 -0.39 -22.22
C VAL A 653 -28.43 0.76 -22.24
N ARG A 654 -29.27 0.82 -23.27
CA ARG A 654 -30.38 1.77 -23.39
C ARG A 654 -31.68 1.01 -23.50
N ALA A 655 -32.73 1.52 -22.89
CA ALA A 655 -34.08 0.95 -22.97
C ALA A 655 -35.14 2.04 -23.16
N ASN A 656 -36.10 1.79 -24.06
CA ASN A 656 -37.18 2.72 -24.35
C ASN A 656 -38.47 2.33 -23.61
N MET A 657 -38.94 3.19 -22.71
CA MET A 657 -40.19 2.99 -21.97
C MET A 657 -41.13 4.17 -22.27
N GLY A 658 -42.07 3.95 -23.18
CA GLY A 658 -42.92 5.01 -23.71
C GLY A 658 -42.11 6.01 -24.53
N ASP A 659 -42.27 7.31 -24.27
CA ASP A 659 -41.57 8.36 -25.03
C ASP A 659 -40.19 8.72 -24.44
N LYS A 660 -39.66 7.91 -23.51
CA LYS A 660 -38.40 8.20 -22.81
C LYS A 660 -37.40 7.07 -22.95
N TRP A 661 -36.15 7.46 -23.14
CA TRP A 661 -35.01 6.56 -23.07
C TRP A 661 -34.39 6.57 -21.68
N TYR A 662 -33.97 5.40 -21.24
CA TYR A 662 -33.22 5.15 -20.03
C TYR A 662 -31.93 4.46 -20.38
N TYR A 663 -30.89 4.64 -19.56
CA TYR A 663 -29.58 4.03 -19.77
C TYR A 663 -28.94 3.55 -18.47
N GLU A 664 -28.00 2.62 -18.61
CA GLU A 664 -27.02 2.28 -17.59
C GLU A 664 -25.77 1.69 -18.26
N PHE A 665 -24.63 1.75 -17.58
CA PHE A 665 -23.39 1.12 -18.00
C PHE A 665 -23.14 -0.20 -17.27
N ILE A 666 -22.47 -1.13 -17.94
CA ILE A 666 -21.95 -2.35 -17.29
C ILE A 666 -20.61 -2.72 -17.92
N ASP A 667 -19.60 -2.87 -17.07
CA ASP A 667 -18.27 -3.33 -17.48
C ASP A 667 -18.13 -4.86 -17.42
N ILE A 668 -17.14 -5.39 -18.12
CA ILE A 668 -16.82 -6.82 -18.19
C ILE A 668 -16.43 -7.41 -16.83
N GLY A 669 -15.98 -6.59 -15.88
CA GLY A 669 -15.62 -7.02 -14.53
C GLY A 669 -16.79 -7.67 -13.80
N HIS A 670 -18.01 -7.19 -14.03
CA HIS A 670 -19.22 -7.83 -13.50
C HIS A 670 -19.37 -9.28 -13.99
N PHE A 671 -19.07 -9.53 -15.27
CA PHE A 671 -19.17 -10.85 -15.89
C PHE A 671 -18.08 -11.80 -15.36
N VAL A 672 -16.86 -11.28 -15.19
CA VAL A 672 -15.75 -12.01 -14.58
C VAL A 672 -16.08 -12.39 -13.13
N CYS A 673 -16.68 -11.48 -12.36
CA CYS A 673 -17.05 -11.74 -10.98
C CYS A 673 -18.18 -12.79 -10.86
N GLU A 674 -19.17 -12.78 -11.75
CA GLU A 674 -20.18 -13.86 -11.82
C GLU A 674 -19.54 -15.21 -12.17
N TYR A 675 -18.58 -15.23 -13.10
CA TYR A 675 -17.81 -16.45 -13.37
C TYR A 675 -17.04 -16.92 -12.13
N ALA A 676 -16.43 -16.00 -11.37
CA ALA A 676 -15.73 -16.31 -10.12
C ALA A 676 -16.66 -16.86 -9.03
N ARG A 677 -17.94 -16.44 -9.00
CA ARG A 677 -19.01 -17.03 -8.16
C ARG A 677 -19.37 -18.46 -8.55
N GLY A 678 -18.88 -18.95 -9.69
CA GLY A 678 -19.20 -20.27 -10.22
C GLY A 678 -20.37 -20.28 -11.21
N HIS A 679 -20.86 -19.12 -11.62
CA HIS A 679 -21.93 -19.00 -12.62
C HIS A 679 -21.39 -19.16 -14.04
N ILE A 680 -20.78 -20.32 -14.33
CA ILE A 680 -20.08 -20.58 -15.59
C ILE A 680 -21.05 -20.71 -16.78
N LYS A 681 -22.25 -21.25 -16.53
CA LYS A 681 -23.23 -21.59 -17.57
C LYS A 681 -24.23 -20.48 -17.85
N GLU A 682 -24.65 -19.78 -16.82
CA GLU A 682 -25.66 -18.73 -16.92
C GLU A 682 -25.46 -17.77 -15.76
N ALA A 683 -25.53 -16.47 -16.05
CA ALA A 683 -25.47 -15.41 -15.06
C ALA A 683 -26.47 -14.30 -15.36
N PHE A 684 -26.89 -13.62 -14.30
CA PHE A 684 -27.90 -12.55 -14.33
C PHE A 684 -27.32 -11.25 -13.77
N TYR A 685 -27.54 -10.14 -14.47
CA TYR A 685 -26.98 -8.84 -14.12
C TYR A 685 -28.12 -7.83 -13.98
N THR A 686 -28.38 -7.35 -12.76
CA THR A 686 -29.45 -6.36 -12.55
C THR A 686 -28.93 -4.95 -12.78
N LEU A 687 -29.59 -4.19 -13.65
CA LEU A 687 -29.27 -2.80 -13.96
C LEU A 687 -30.43 -1.90 -13.55
N GLU A 688 -30.15 -0.90 -12.70
CA GLU A 688 -31.11 0.13 -12.34
C GLU A 688 -30.97 1.30 -13.32
N MET A 689 -31.89 1.34 -14.29
CA MET A 689 -31.82 2.22 -15.45
C MET A 689 -32.19 3.65 -15.07
N LYS A 690 -31.40 4.62 -15.54
CA LYS A 690 -31.57 6.05 -15.27
C LYS A 690 -32.11 6.77 -16.49
N PRO A 691 -32.94 7.82 -16.35
CA PRO A 691 -33.35 8.64 -17.49
C PRO A 691 -32.14 9.21 -18.24
N GLU A 692 -32.17 9.19 -19.57
CA GLU A 692 -31.15 9.83 -20.42
C GLU A 692 -31.15 11.35 -20.33
#